data_AF-A0A7R9I3G9-F1
#
_entry.id   AF-A0A7R9I3G9-F1
#
_cell.length_a   1.000
_cell.length_b   1.000
_cell.length_c   1.000
_cell.angle_alpha   90.00
_cell.angle_beta   90.00
_cell.angle_gamma   90.00
#
_symmetry.space_group_name_H-M   'P 1'
#
loop_
_entity.id
_entity.type
_entity.pdbx_description
1 polymer ?
#
loop_
_entity_poly.entity_id
_entity_poly.type
_entity_poly.pdbx_seq_one_letter_code
_entity_poly.pdbx_strand_id
1 'polypeptide(L)'
;MDSSLTEADPLRGRPNYSHHCVKELLCLGQLPTFQLNDKINSVRVQNQSRRNREIINIKNTMDRARLPDFEERSRNNTNTKYESVQVSDDGQERSSIITHRIGVTMSTASHLLIGGALTLMAQAIMAMSHDNIFADKLSRQGRVRAHWVLQAFAAIFIFGGFLVIVINKNLNDKPHFVTIHAIVGLIAVILVGLASSGGVATLFSLRLKMLVSVHPTSAPQQPPDVYLQPPPPGLEVEHARMFTTDALKFVAQLITAFDRDVNQLYHKRLVRKCDLQGGSALPNFQRVPGDWKVAPLPRRLLNRHLDLGDVSPSNQEHFTKALNADVSRGAGESMAFMTYKGCRGSDEPMAFMTYKGCRWAFMTYKELVDFDDGHCPTWGNQISGLHNVYRAVNGKEVPGPLLDFGLLVFHNGKILAEQGCGPFFYLSKLEGANEAQLWDDVFTWSERVLGITHGTIKACVLIENILSSFELDGILFALKDHSLGLNCGIWDYAASIICKFGDRKEFVLPDRSKYVNMERHFLKSYLRLVVQACHRRGTHATGGMAALLLPADGQKHTREAADVMRKVSEAKLSEIRDGIDGFMVYDVGLVPVINQLWQTYSPSLNQLSLTRDDLQVTSRDLLEMPQGGVTLAGLKHNIAVAILFVYHWLQGIGHFRYQGAVEDSATAEISRSQIWQWIRHGTMMEDMDAVVTRSLVQSIATRFVSEQDRNPSRGEPQTKKPRLDTALQLFLEIVSKRDFPEFITTYLNDSQTFWACHRPIMAPYRLLSKQ
;
A
#
# COMPACT_ATOMS: atom_id res chain seq x y z
N MET A 1 72.51 6.76 -38.15
CA MET A 1 72.73 5.31 -38.01
C MET A 1 71.45 4.69 -37.54
N ASP A 2 70.71 4.16 -38.52
CA ASP A 2 70.02 2.86 -38.57
C ASP A 2 69.22 2.36 -37.35
N SER A 3 68.01 1.82 -37.48
CA SER A 3 67.19 1.56 -38.67
C SER A 3 65.82 1.04 -38.24
N SER A 4 64.82 1.36 -39.07
CA SER A 4 63.77 0.46 -39.60
C SER A 4 62.53 0.05 -38.77
N LEU A 5 61.39 0.62 -39.23
CA LEU A 5 60.22 -0.05 -39.83
C LEU A 5 58.92 -0.24 -39.00
N THR A 6 58.08 0.81 -39.09
CA THR A 6 56.67 0.88 -39.56
C THR A 6 55.90 -0.40 -39.96
N GLU A 7 54.61 -0.44 -39.57
CA GLU A 7 53.38 -0.61 -40.38
C GLU A 7 52.21 -1.01 -39.45
N ALA A 8 50.92 -0.78 -39.68
CA ALA A 8 50.11 0.12 -40.49
C ALA A 8 48.64 -0.09 -40.06
N ASP A 9 47.86 0.97 -40.14
CA ASP A 9 46.40 1.06 -40.00
C ASP A 9 45.65 0.23 -41.07
N PRO A 10 44.51 -0.41 -40.75
CA PRO A 10 43.47 -0.58 -41.77
C PRO A 10 42.07 -0.16 -41.29
N LEU A 11 41.78 1.14 -41.34
CA LEU A 11 40.46 1.66 -41.72
C LEU A 11 40.34 1.67 -43.26
N ARG A 12 39.70 0.63 -43.85
CA ARG A 12 38.84 0.72 -45.06
C ARG A 12 38.41 -0.67 -45.51
N GLY A 13 37.12 -0.96 -45.31
CA GLY A 13 36.48 -2.18 -45.80
C GLY A 13 34.99 -2.18 -45.50
N ARG A 14 34.26 -1.16 -45.99
CA ARG A 14 32.80 -1.19 -46.06
C ARG A 14 32.38 -2.14 -47.18
N PRO A 15 31.38 -3.00 -46.95
CA PRO A 15 30.30 -3.18 -47.89
C PRO A 15 29.09 -2.40 -47.38
N ASN A 16 28.63 -1.44 -48.18
CA ASN A 16 27.27 -0.93 -48.09
C ASN A 16 26.32 -2.11 -48.32
N TYR A 17 25.56 -2.50 -47.31
CA TYR A 17 24.27 -3.16 -47.54
C TYR A 17 23.16 -2.22 -47.06
N SER A 18 22.59 -1.60 -48.08
CA SER A 18 21.33 -0.87 -48.10
C SER A 18 20.19 -1.66 -47.47
N HIS A 19 19.22 -0.91 -46.93
CA HIS A 19 17.80 -1.26 -46.86
C HIS A 19 17.40 -2.42 -47.79
N HIS A 20 17.19 -3.62 -47.23
CA HIS A 20 16.20 -4.61 -47.69
C HIS A 20 16.30 -5.88 -46.85
N CYS A 21 15.43 -6.01 -45.83
CA CYS A 21 14.83 -7.29 -45.45
C CYS A 21 13.61 -7.06 -44.53
N VAL A 22 12.66 -6.27 -45.03
CA VAL A 22 11.27 -6.27 -44.55
C VAL A 22 10.47 -6.92 -45.66
N LYS A 23 10.33 -8.26 -45.59
CA LYS A 23 9.40 -9.14 -46.33
C LYS A 23 10.05 -10.52 -46.46
N GLU A 24 9.81 -11.38 -45.48
CA GLU A 24 9.70 -12.84 -45.64
C GLU A 24 9.48 -13.48 -44.26
N LEU A 25 8.24 -13.37 -43.76
CA LEU A 25 7.65 -14.30 -42.77
C LEU A 25 6.12 -14.11 -42.72
N LEU A 26 5.54 -13.85 -43.89
CA LEU A 26 4.11 -13.94 -44.19
C LEU A 26 3.99 -14.95 -45.34
N CYS A 27 3.71 -16.21 -45.01
CA CYS A 27 3.04 -17.22 -45.85
C CYS A 27 3.40 -18.65 -45.39
N LEU A 28 2.64 -19.17 -44.42
CA LEU A 28 2.19 -20.57 -44.46
C LEU A 28 0.76 -20.59 -43.95
N GLY A 29 -0.18 -20.53 -44.89
CA GLY A 29 -1.61 -20.55 -44.66
C GLY A 29 -2.21 -21.95 -44.74
N GLN A 30 -3.31 -22.10 -44.00
CA GLN A 30 -4.55 -22.84 -44.31
C GLN A 30 -4.56 -24.38 -44.36
N LEU A 31 -5.40 -24.98 -43.48
CA LEU A 31 -6.65 -25.76 -43.75
C LEU A 31 -7.00 -26.65 -42.52
N PRO A 32 -8.25 -27.17 -42.32
CA PRO A 32 -9.57 -26.63 -42.66
C PRO A 32 -10.58 -26.66 -41.47
N THR A 33 -11.58 -25.76 -41.53
CA THR A 33 -12.81 -25.75 -40.73
C THR A 33 -13.80 -26.84 -41.20
N PHE A 34 -14.27 -27.71 -40.30
CA PHE A 34 -15.44 -28.57 -40.52
C PHE A 34 -16.27 -28.81 -39.24
N GLN A 35 -17.56 -28.48 -39.35
CA GLN A 35 -18.74 -28.97 -38.61
C GLN A 35 -18.68 -29.15 -37.08
N LEU A 36 -19.25 -28.18 -36.34
CA LEU A 36 -19.75 -28.42 -34.98
C LEU A 36 -21.00 -27.60 -34.59
N ASN A 37 -21.93 -27.34 -35.52
CA ASN A 37 -23.15 -26.59 -35.22
C ASN A 37 -24.47 -27.40 -35.17
N ASP A 38 -24.45 -28.69 -35.55
CA ASP A 38 -25.69 -29.50 -35.55
C ASP A 38 -25.86 -30.45 -34.36
N LYS A 39 -24.85 -30.56 -33.47
CA LYS A 39 -24.94 -31.40 -32.24
C LYS A 39 -25.36 -30.65 -30.98
N ILE A 40 -25.39 -29.32 -30.99
CA ILE A 40 -25.72 -28.51 -29.80
C ILE A 40 -27.24 -28.24 -29.70
N ASN A 41 -27.97 -28.25 -30.81
CA ASN A 41 -29.41 -28.00 -30.81
C ASN A 41 -30.27 -29.24 -30.49
N SER A 42 -29.78 -30.47 -30.67
CA SER A 42 -30.53 -31.69 -30.35
C SER A 42 -30.51 -32.05 -28.85
N VAL A 43 -29.44 -31.69 -28.13
CA VAL A 43 -29.32 -31.91 -26.68
C VAL A 43 -30.14 -30.91 -25.86
N ARG A 44 -30.40 -29.72 -26.41
CA ARG A 44 -31.15 -28.65 -25.73
C ARG A 44 -32.66 -28.91 -25.69
N VAL A 45 -33.22 -29.61 -26.68
CA VAL A 45 -34.66 -29.94 -26.76
C VAL A 45 -35.01 -31.19 -25.93
N GLN A 46 -34.10 -32.15 -25.76
CA GLN A 46 -34.32 -33.34 -24.93
C GLN A 46 -34.28 -33.04 -23.41
N ASN A 47 -33.50 -32.06 -22.95
CA ASN A 47 -33.41 -31.73 -21.52
C ASN A 47 -34.59 -30.89 -21.00
N GLN A 48 -35.28 -30.16 -21.86
CA GLN A 48 -36.42 -29.32 -21.48
C GLN A 48 -37.73 -30.14 -21.36
N SER A 49 -37.85 -31.25 -22.09
CA SER A 49 -38.99 -32.19 -21.98
C SER A 49 -38.88 -33.16 -20.79
N ARG A 50 -37.68 -33.38 -20.24
CA ARG A 50 -37.47 -34.15 -18.99
C ARG A 50 -37.83 -33.34 -17.73
N ARG A 51 -37.44 -32.07 -17.66
CA ARG A 51 -37.77 -31.19 -16.50
C ARG A 51 -39.26 -30.92 -16.33
N ASN A 52 -40.03 -30.86 -17.42
CA ASN A 52 -41.47 -30.63 -17.33
C ASN A 52 -42.26 -31.87 -16.86
N ARG A 53 -41.70 -33.09 -16.90
CA ARG A 53 -42.35 -34.31 -16.37
C ARG A 53 -42.11 -34.49 -14.87
N GLU A 54 -40.99 -34.04 -14.34
CA GLU A 54 -40.69 -34.13 -12.89
C GLU A 54 -41.50 -33.13 -12.07
N ILE A 55 -41.77 -31.93 -12.60
CA ILE A 55 -42.56 -30.90 -11.92
C ILE A 55 -44.05 -31.29 -11.80
N ILE A 56 -44.57 -32.10 -12.72
CA ILE A 56 -45.96 -32.60 -12.68
C ILE A 56 -46.10 -33.75 -11.65
N ASN A 57 -45.07 -34.57 -11.46
CA ASN A 57 -45.10 -35.68 -10.49
C ASN A 57 -44.99 -35.21 -9.03
N ILE A 58 -44.25 -34.13 -8.75
CA ILE A 58 -44.14 -33.58 -7.40
C ILE A 58 -45.45 -32.91 -6.95
N LYS A 59 -46.18 -32.29 -7.88
CA LYS A 59 -47.48 -31.65 -7.60
C LYS A 59 -48.59 -32.67 -7.27
N ASN A 60 -48.58 -33.82 -7.93
CA ASN A 60 -49.56 -34.90 -7.68
C ASN A 60 -49.29 -35.71 -6.41
N THR A 61 -48.11 -35.56 -5.79
CA THR A 61 -47.76 -36.27 -4.55
C THR A 61 -48.15 -35.48 -3.29
N MET A 62 -48.35 -34.15 -3.39
CA MET A 62 -48.78 -33.32 -2.28
C MET A 62 -50.31 -33.31 -2.04
N ASP A 63 -51.12 -33.73 -3.04
CA ASP A 63 -52.59 -33.74 -2.94
C ASP A 63 -53.18 -35.05 -2.37
N ARG A 64 -52.34 -36.01 -1.92
CA ARG A 64 -52.79 -37.32 -1.40
C ARG A 64 -52.64 -37.52 0.13
N ALA A 65 -52.37 -36.47 0.90
CA ALA A 65 -52.24 -36.57 2.36
C ALA A 65 -53.25 -35.67 3.12
N ARG A 66 -54.53 -36.04 3.06
CA ARG A 66 -55.67 -35.59 3.91
C ARG A 66 -56.64 -36.79 3.91
N LEU A 67 -57.21 -37.36 4.96
CA LEU A 67 -57.69 -37.04 6.34
C LEU A 67 -57.94 -38.42 7.04
N PRO A 68 -58.41 -38.62 8.31
CA PRO A 68 -59.52 -37.90 8.98
C PRO A 68 -59.50 -37.75 10.52
N ASP A 69 -60.46 -36.95 11.01
CA ASP A 69 -60.86 -36.69 12.41
C ASP A 69 -61.45 -37.93 13.14
N PHE A 70 -61.30 -38.02 14.48
CA PHE A 70 -62.40 -38.15 15.46
C PHE A 70 -61.93 -38.15 16.93
N GLU A 71 -62.89 -37.86 17.81
CA GLU A 71 -62.87 -37.50 19.23
C GLU A 71 -62.44 -38.56 20.28
N GLU A 72 -62.25 -38.06 21.50
CA GLU A 72 -62.71 -38.61 22.81
C GLU A 72 -61.70 -39.21 23.81
N ARG A 73 -61.93 -38.85 25.09
CA ARG A 73 -61.52 -39.48 26.37
C ARG A 73 -60.05 -39.46 26.82
N SER A 74 -59.80 -38.70 27.90
CA SER A 74 -59.40 -39.28 29.21
C SER A 74 -59.20 -38.19 30.27
N ARG A 75 -60.18 -38.07 31.17
CA ARG A 75 -59.99 -37.65 32.56
C ARG A 75 -59.54 -38.88 33.37
N ASN A 76 -58.48 -38.74 34.13
CA ASN A 76 -58.26 -39.29 35.48
C ASN A 76 -56.78 -39.10 35.84
N ASN A 77 -56.42 -38.42 36.92
CA ASN A 77 -56.40 -39.03 38.26
C ASN A 77 -55.66 -38.16 39.29
N THR A 78 -56.06 -38.40 40.54
CA THR A 78 -55.36 -38.18 41.83
C THR A 78 -55.36 -36.80 42.51
N ASN A 79 -56.28 -36.74 43.49
CA ASN A 79 -56.28 -35.99 44.75
C ASN A 79 -54.94 -36.04 45.51
N THR A 80 -54.67 -34.97 46.26
CA THR A 80 -54.23 -35.09 47.66
C THR A 80 -54.68 -33.86 48.47
N LYS A 81 -55.48 -34.11 49.51
CA LYS A 81 -55.90 -33.20 50.60
C LYS A 81 -54.75 -33.01 51.59
N TYR A 82 -54.71 -31.88 52.31
CA TYR A 82 -54.49 -31.72 53.77
C TYR A 82 -54.54 -30.19 54.07
N GLU A 83 -55.64 -29.70 54.64
CA GLU A 83 -55.90 -29.41 56.06
C GLU A 83 -55.49 -28.00 56.50
N SER A 84 -56.53 -27.28 56.95
CA SER A 84 -56.58 -25.91 57.41
C SER A 84 -56.22 -25.80 58.89
N VAL A 85 -55.34 -24.86 59.25
CA VAL A 85 -55.19 -24.35 60.61
C VAL A 85 -55.66 -22.89 60.61
N GLN A 86 -56.72 -22.61 61.36
CA GLN A 86 -57.19 -21.25 61.63
C GLN A 86 -56.27 -20.58 62.66
N VAL A 87 -55.77 -19.39 62.31
CA VAL A 87 -55.05 -18.48 63.21
C VAL A 87 -55.81 -17.16 63.23
N SER A 88 -56.26 -16.78 64.43
CA SER A 88 -56.78 -15.48 64.90
C SER A 88 -56.77 -14.27 63.94
N ASP A 89 -57.97 -13.75 63.65
CA ASP A 89 -58.29 -12.64 62.73
C ASP A 89 -57.53 -11.31 62.97
N ASP A 90 -57.12 -11.01 64.21
CA ASP A 90 -56.51 -9.70 64.54
C ASP A 90 -55.04 -9.56 64.06
N GLY A 91 -54.33 -10.68 63.89
CA GLY A 91 -52.99 -10.71 63.29
C GLY A 91 -53.02 -10.72 61.76
N GLN A 92 -54.11 -11.24 61.19
CA GLN A 92 -54.29 -11.40 59.75
C GLN A 92 -54.65 -10.07 59.08
N GLU A 93 -55.37 -9.18 59.77
CA GLU A 93 -55.71 -7.84 59.26
C GLU A 93 -54.50 -6.90 59.24
N ARG A 94 -53.69 -6.85 60.30
CA ARG A 94 -52.41 -6.09 60.32
C ARG A 94 -51.39 -6.64 59.33
N SER A 95 -51.27 -7.96 59.22
CA SER A 95 -50.41 -8.60 58.22
C SER A 95 -50.89 -8.28 56.80
N SER A 96 -52.20 -8.36 56.51
CA SER A 96 -52.73 -8.04 55.17
C SER A 96 -52.55 -6.56 54.80
N ILE A 97 -52.71 -5.63 55.75
CA ILE A 97 -52.52 -4.18 55.51
C ILE A 97 -51.04 -3.86 55.23
N ILE A 98 -50.10 -4.48 55.97
CA ILE A 98 -48.66 -4.31 55.74
C ILE A 98 -48.27 -4.94 54.39
N THR A 99 -48.75 -6.15 54.10
CA THR A 99 -48.48 -6.85 52.83
C THR A 99 -49.09 -6.12 51.64
N HIS A 100 -50.27 -5.50 51.80
CA HIS A 100 -50.92 -4.66 50.79
C HIS A 100 -50.15 -3.35 50.57
N ARG A 101 -49.69 -2.66 51.63
CA ARG A 101 -48.87 -1.45 51.50
C ARG A 101 -47.52 -1.73 50.83
N ILE A 102 -46.86 -2.84 51.19
CA ILE A 102 -45.61 -3.31 50.56
C ILE A 102 -45.86 -3.69 49.10
N GLY A 103 -46.98 -4.36 48.80
CA GLY A 103 -47.32 -4.76 47.44
C GLY A 103 -47.63 -3.60 46.50
N VAL A 104 -48.27 -2.54 47.01
CA VAL A 104 -48.53 -1.30 46.25
C VAL A 104 -47.22 -0.54 45.99
N THR A 105 -46.34 -0.42 46.99
CA THR A 105 -45.04 0.26 46.83
C THR A 105 -44.11 -0.49 45.87
N MET A 106 -44.06 -1.82 45.95
CA MET A 106 -43.29 -2.67 45.02
C MET A 106 -43.84 -2.59 43.58
N SER A 107 -45.15 -2.53 43.40
CA SER A 107 -45.78 -2.34 42.08
C SER A 107 -45.47 -0.97 41.47
N THR A 108 -45.53 0.11 42.25
CA THR A 108 -45.14 1.44 41.76
C THR A 108 -43.64 1.51 41.41
N ALA A 109 -42.78 0.84 42.18
CA ALA A 109 -41.36 0.77 41.92
C ALA A 109 -41.05 0.05 40.60
N SER A 110 -41.75 -1.04 40.26
CA SER A 110 -41.51 -1.75 39.00
C SER A 110 -41.86 -0.92 37.76
N HIS A 111 -42.93 -0.12 37.83
CA HIS A 111 -43.32 0.77 36.71
C HIS A 111 -42.31 1.92 36.52
N LEU A 112 -41.79 2.49 37.61
CA LEU A 112 -40.73 3.50 37.55
C LEU A 112 -39.44 2.93 36.97
N LEU A 113 -39.07 1.70 37.34
CA LEU A 113 -37.88 1.03 36.81
C LEU A 113 -37.99 0.76 35.31
N ILE A 114 -39.16 0.30 34.84
CA ILE A 114 -39.41 0.07 33.42
C ILE A 114 -39.44 1.37 32.63
N GLY A 115 -40.08 2.43 33.16
CA GLY A 115 -40.06 3.76 32.55
C GLY A 115 -38.64 4.32 32.42
N GLY A 116 -37.82 4.18 33.47
CA GLY A 116 -36.41 4.54 33.46
C GLY A 116 -35.62 3.78 32.39
N ALA A 117 -35.83 2.47 32.25
CA ALA A 117 -35.16 1.67 31.23
C ALA A 117 -35.46 2.15 29.80
N LEU A 118 -36.71 2.50 29.48
CA LEU A 118 -37.08 3.00 28.15
C LEU A 118 -36.38 4.33 27.82
N THR A 119 -36.29 5.24 28.80
CA THR A 119 -35.57 6.51 28.61
C THR A 119 -34.07 6.29 28.38
N LEU A 120 -33.45 5.36 29.12
CA LEU A 120 -32.05 5.01 28.97
C LEU A 120 -31.77 4.34 27.62
N MET A 121 -32.64 3.44 27.15
CA MET A 121 -32.51 2.83 25.81
C MET A 121 -32.62 3.87 24.69
N ALA A 122 -33.60 4.78 24.77
CA ALA A 122 -33.75 5.85 23.79
C ALA A 122 -32.51 6.75 23.76
N GLN A 123 -31.97 7.12 24.93
CA GLN A 123 -30.74 7.90 25.02
C GLN A 123 -29.51 7.13 24.53
N ALA A 124 -29.42 5.82 24.76
CA ALA A 124 -28.34 5.00 24.25
C ALA A 124 -28.31 4.96 22.72
N ILE A 125 -29.48 4.87 22.07
CA ILE A 125 -29.59 4.94 20.61
C ILE A 125 -29.22 6.33 20.10
N MET A 126 -29.76 7.37 20.74
CA MET A 126 -29.47 8.75 20.39
C MET A 126 -28.00 9.12 20.59
N ALA A 127 -27.27 8.50 21.53
CA ALA A 127 -25.84 8.76 21.75
C ALA A 127 -24.96 8.41 20.52
N MET A 128 -25.50 7.61 19.59
CA MET A 128 -24.85 7.28 18.32
C MET A 128 -25.19 8.27 17.20
N SER A 129 -26.22 9.11 17.39
CA SER A 129 -26.59 10.16 16.43
C SER A 129 -25.62 11.35 16.53
N HIS A 130 -25.34 11.98 15.39
CA HIS A 130 -24.53 13.20 15.34
C HIS A 130 -25.24 14.41 15.96
N ASP A 131 -26.57 14.43 15.97
CA ASP A 131 -27.37 15.57 16.44
C ASP A 131 -27.66 15.53 17.95
N ASN A 132 -27.03 14.63 18.71
CA ASN A 132 -27.26 14.52 20.14
C ASN A 132 -26.45 15.57 20.92
N ILE A 133 -27.17 16.52 21.52
CA ILE A 133 -26.63 17.64 22.32
C ILE A 133 -25.64 17.17 23.41
N PHE A 134 -25.86 15.99 24.01
CA PHE A 134 -25.00 15.45 25.07
C PHE A 134 -23.77 14.69 24.54
N ALA A 135 -23.86 14.11 23.34
CA ALA A 135 -22.82 13.24 22.77
C ALA A 135 -22.02 13.91 21.64
N ASP A 136 -22.42 15.10 21.18
CA ASP A 136 -21.79 15.79 20.06
C ASP A 136 -20.30 16.07 20.31
N LYS A 137 -19.95 16.49 21.54
CA LYS A 137 -18.56 16.74 21.96
C LYS A 137 -17.74 15.47 22.24
N LEU A 138 -18.34 14.29 22.26
CA LEU A 138 -17.63 13.03 22.52
C LEU A 138 -17.00 12.48 21.24
N SER A 139 -15.78 11.95 21.36
CA SER A 139 -15.13 11.19 20.28
C SER A 139 -15.94 9.94 19.94
N ARG A 140 -15.72 9.32 18.76
CA ARG A 140 -16.41 8.07 18.38
C ARG A 140 -16.27 6.98 19.45
N GLN A 141 -15.08 6.84 20.05
CA GLN A 141 -14.86 5.91 21.16
C GLN A 141 -15.64 6.33 22.42
N GLY A 142 -15.72 7.62 22.72
CA GLY A 142 -16.54 8.16 23.81
C GLY A 142 -18.03 7.90 23.61
N ARG A 143 -18.56 8.08 22.40
CA ARG A 143 -19.96 7.78 22.03
C ARG A 143 -20.28 6.30 22.16
N VAL A 144 -19.38 5.43 21.70
CA VAL A 144 -19.51 3.97 21.88
C VAL A 144 -19.49 3.59 23.36
N ARG A 145 -18.59 4.16 24.17
CA ARG A 145 -18.58 3.92 25.64
C ARG A 145 -19.87 4.39 26.30
N ALA A 146 -20.35 5.58 25.97
CA ALA A 146 -21.61 6.10 26.50
C ALA A 146 -22.80 5.22 26.13
N HIS A 147 -22.86 4.75 24.87
CA HIS A 147 -23.86 3.79 24.41
C HIS A 147 -23.86 2.51 25.26
N TRP A 148 -22.69 1.89 25.46
CA TRP A 148 -22.57 0.67 26.28
C TRP A 148 -22.98 0.88 27.73
N VAL A 149 -22.57 2.00 28.34
CA VAL A 149 -22.90 2.32 29.72
C VAL A 149 -24.42 2.51 29.88
N LEU A 150 -25.06 3.26 28.99
CA LEU A 150 -26.51 3.49 29.02
C LEU A 150 -27.30 2.20 28.78
N GLN A 151 -26.85 1.32 27.88
CA GLN A 151 -27.46 0.00 27.66
C GLN A 151 -27.31 -0.91 28.89
N ALA A 152 -26.15 -0.89 29.56
CA ALA A 152 -25.93 -1.67 30.78
C ALA A 152 -26.84 -1.22 31.92
N PHE A 153 -27.00 0.10 32.12
CA PHE A 153 -27.96 0.62 33.08
C PHE A 153 -29.40 0.25 32.70
N ALA A 154 -29.80 0.39 31.43
CA ALA A 154 -31.14 -0.02 30.99
C ALA A 154 -31.42 -1.50 31.30
N ALA A 155 -30.46 -2.39 31.04
CA ALA A 155 -30.58 -3.81 31.38
C ALA A 155 -30.77 -4.03 32.89
N ILE A 156 -29.98 -3.37 33.73
CA ILE A 156 -30.10 -3.46 35.21
C ILE A 156 -31.52 -3.06 35.67
N PHE A 157 -32.08 -1.99 35.11
CA PHE A 157 -33.43 -1.54 35.46
C PHE A 157 -34.51 -2.52 35.01
N ILE A 158 -34.36 -3.15 33.83
CA ILE A 158 -35.29 -4.18 33.33
C ILE A 158 -35.24 -5.42 34.23
N PHE A 159 -34.06 -5.95 34.52
CA PHE A 159 -33.89 -7.11 35.39
C PHE A 159 -34.34 -6.82 36.83
N GLY A 160 -34.00 -5.64 37.37
CA GLY A 160 -34.43 -5.20 38.69
C GLY A 160 -35.95 -5.05 38.80
N GLY A 161 -36.59 -4.42 37.82
CA GLY A 161 -38.04 -4.29 37.77
C GLY A 161 -38.75 -5.64 37.69
N PHE A 162 -38.22 -6.56 36.89
CA PHE A 162 -38.72 -7.94 36.81
C PHE A 162 -38.55 -8.69 38.14
N LEU A 163 -37.39 -8.59 38.78
CA LEU A 163 -37.11 -9.23 40.07
C LEU A 163 -38.04 -8.71 41.17
N VAL A 164 -38.29 -7.39 41.22
CA VAL A 164 -39.24 -6.78 42.16
C VAL A 164 -40.64 -7.36 41.97
N ILE A 165 -41.10 -7.57 40.73
CA ILE A 165 -42.41 -8.18 40.45
C ILE A 165 -42.46 -9.64 40.90
N VAL A 166 -41.40 -10.41 40.66
CA VAL A 166 -41.32 -11.82 41.09
C VAL A 166 -41.31 -11.92 42.61
N ILE A 167 -40.51 -11.11 43.30
CA ILE A 167 -40.47 -11.04 44.77
C ILE A 167 -41.84 -10.64 45.31
N ASN A 168 -42.46 -9.61 44.74
CA ASN A 168 -43.79 -9.16 45.15
C ASN A 168 -44.84 -10.28 45.01
N LYS A 169 -44.79 -11.06 43.94
CA LYS A 169 -45.70 -12.21 43.77
C LYS A 169 -45.43 -13.34 44.76
N ASN A 170 -44.16 -13.64 45.05
CA ASN A 170 -43.78 -14.64 46.06
C ASN A 170 -44.23 -14.22 47.47
N LEU A 171 -44.05 -12.96 47.84
CA LEU A 171 -44.47 -12.43 49.15
C LEU A 171 -46.00 -12.40 49.34
N ASN A 172 -46.76 -12.41 48.25
CA ASN A 172 -48.22 -12.36 48.27
C ASN A 172 -48.88 -13.71 47.86
N ASP A 173 -48.10 -14.80 47.75
CA ASP A 173 -48.56 -16.13 47.30
C ASP A 173 -49.41 -16.10 46.01
N LYS A 174 -49.05 -15.22 45.07
CA LYS A 174 -49.76 -15.07 43.79
C LYS A 174 -49.13 -15.94 42.70
N PRO A 175 -49.92 -16.57 41.82
CA PRO A 175 -49.39 -17.36 40.74
C PRO A 175 -48.61 -16.50 39.72
N HIS A 176 -47.49 -17.05 39.24
CA HIS A 176 -46.62 -16.42 38.26
C HIS A 176 -47.11 -16.67 36.82
N PHE A 177 -46.80 -15.75 35.91
CA PHE A 177 -47.00 -15.91 34.46
C PHE A 177 -48.39 -16.34 33.96
N VAL A 178 -49.47 -16.06 34.70
CA VAL A 178 -50.84 -16.43 34.31
C VAL A 178 -51.42 -15.50 33.23
N THR A 179 -51.04 -14.22 33.23
CA THR A 179 -51.57 -13.23 32.28
C THR A 179 -50.70 -13.16 31.03
N ILE A 180 -51.32 -12.84 29.88
CA ILE A 180 -50.61 -12.57 28.61
C ILE A 180 -49.51 -11.53 28.83
N HIS A 181 -49.79 -10.47 29.58
CA HIS A 181 -48.82 -9.44 29.91
C HIS A 181 -47.58 -9.99 30.65
N ALA A 182 -47.76 -10.90 31.61
CA ALA A 182 -46.66 -11.50 32.34
C ALA A 182 -45.82 -12.46 31.47
N ILE A 183 -46.46 -13.18 30.55
CA ILE A 183 -45.77 -14.05 29.58
C ILE A 183 -44.94 -13.22 28.60
N VAL A 184 -45.53 -12.16 28.02
CA VAL A 184 -44.83 -11.23 27.12
C VAL A 184 -43.67 -10.54 27.86
N GLY A 185 -43.86 -10.16 29.12
CA GLY A 185 -42.80 -9.61 29.96
C GLY A 185 -41.63 -10.58 30.18
N LEU A 186 -41.90 -11.86 30.44
CA LEU A 186 -40.87 -12.90 30.56
C LEU A 186 -40.08 -13.08 29.25
N ILE A 187 -40.78 -13.15 28.11
CA ILE A 187 -40.15 -13.27 26.79
C ILE A 187 -39.25 -12.06 26.53
N ALA A 188 -39.70 -10.84 26.84
CA ALA A 188 -38.91 -9.63 26.66
C ALA A 188 -37.61 -9.66 27.50
N VAL A 189 -37.66 -10.10 28.75
CA VAL A 189 -36.47 -10.23 29.62
C VAL A 189 -35.49 -11.26 29.06
N ILE A 190 -35.98 -12.40 28.55
CA ILE A 190 -35.15 -13.42 27.90
C ILE A 190 -34.45 -12.84 26.66
N LEU A 191 -35.19 -12.13 25.81
CA LEU A 191 -34.64 -11.50 24.61
C LEU A 191 -33.59 -10.42 24.94
N VAL A 192 -33.82 -9.61 25.98
CA VAL A 192 -32.83 -8.62 26.47
C VAL A 192 -31.57 -9.31 26.99
N GLY A 193 -31.70 -10.45 27.69
CA GLY A 193 -30.56 -11.26 28.12
C GLY A 193 -29.75 -11.79 26.94
N LEU A 194 -30.41 -12.35 25.92
CA LEU A 194 -29.76 -12.82 24.70
C LEU A 194 -29.06 -11.68 23.94
N ALA A 195 -29.73 -10.54 23.74
CA ALA A 195 -29.16 -9.37 23.09
C ALA A 195 -27.94 -8.82 23.85
N SER A 196 -28.01 -8.77 25.18
CA SER A 196 -26.89 -8.34 26.03
C SER A 196 -25.69 -9.29 25.92
N SER A 197 -25.93 -10.60 25.86
CA SER A 197 -24.86 -11.60 25.69
C SER A 197 -24.17 -11.50 24.32
N GLY A 198 -24.94 -11.30 23.25
CA GLY A 198 -24.41 -11.04 21.90
C GLY A 198 -23.59 -9.75 21.87
N GLY A 199 -24.05 -8.73 22.59
CA GLY A 199 -23.29 -7.50 22.79
C GLY A 199 -21.92 -7.72 23.45
N VAL A 200 -21.87 -8.45 24.56
CA VAL A 200 -20.61 -8.81 25.23
C VAL A 200 -19.69 -9.61 24.30
N ALA A 201 -20.24 -10.55 23.52
CA ALA A 201 -19.46 -11.30 22.54
C ALA A 201 -18.85 -10.38 21.45
N THR A 202 -19.57 -9.36 20.98
CA THR A 202 -19.01 -8.38 20.04
C THR A 202 -17.91 -7.53 20.68
N LEU A 203 -18.05 -7.14 21.95
CA LEU A 203 -17.06 -6.37 22.70
C LEU A 203 -15.72 -7.13 22.84
N PHE A 204 -15.77 -8.45 23.02
CA PHE A 204 -14.59 -9.31 23.18
C PHE A 204 -14.19 -10.10 21.92
N SER A 205 -14.89 -9.93 20.81
CA SER A 205 -14.67 -10.67 19.56
C SER A 205 -13.21 -10.62 19.07
N LEU A 206 -12.53 -9.48 19.25
CA LEU A 206 -11.12 -9.31 18.92
C LEU A 206 -10.19 -10.12 19.85
N ARG A 207 -10.48 -10.19 21.16
CA ARG A 207 -9.69 -11.00 22.11
C ARG A 207 -9.94 -12.49 21.95
N LEU A 208 -11.17 -12.89 21.64
CA LEU A 208 -11.53 -14.28 21.33
C LEU A 208 -10.86 -14.77 20.04
N LYS A 209 -10.79 -13.93 19.00
CA LYS A 209 -10.03 -14.25 17.78
C LYS A 209 -8.55 -14.50 18.05
N MET A 210 -7.94 -13.75 18.99
CA MET A 210 -6.53 -13.98 19.38
C MET A 210 -6.32 -15.26 20.20
N LEU A 211 -7.32 -15.71 20.96
CA LEU A 211 -7.22 -16.94 21.78
C LEU A 211 -7.43 -18.21 20.95
N VAL A 212 -8.25 -18.15 19.89
CA VAL A 212 -8.52 -19.30 19.01
C VAL A 212 -7.43 -19.43 17.92
N SER A 213 -6.62 -18.40 17.69
CA SER A 213 -5.61 -18.38 16.64
C SER A 213 -4.21 -18.83 17.09
N VAL A 214 -4.07 -19.94 17.82
CA VAL A 214 -2.75 -20.60 17.98
C VAL A 214 -2.95 -22.09 18.22
N HIS A 215 -2.58 -22.93 17.25
CA HIS A 215 -1.77 -24.15 17.36
C HIS A 215 -1.60 -24.72 15.93
N PRO A 216 -0.45 -24.49 15.25
CA PRO A 216 -0.16 -25.20 14.01
C PRO A 216 0.33 -26.60 14.35
N THR A 217 -0.56 -27.60 14.30
CA THR A 217 -0.14 -28.99 14.14
C THR A 217 0.35 -29.18 12.70
N SER A 218 1.57 -29.68 12.57
CA SER A 218 2.23 -30.10 11.33
C SER A 218 1.42 -31.17 10.61
N ALA A 219 0.51 -30.75 9.73
CA ALA A 219 -0.11 -31.60 8.73
C ALA A 219 0.67 -31.46 7.39
N PRO A 220 0.72 -32.52 6.55
CA PRO A 220 1.39 -32.45 5.26
C PRO A 220 0.74 -31.39 4.37
N GLN A 221 1.54 -30.45 3.85
CA GLN A 221 1.07 -29.36 2.99
C GLN A 221 0.51 -29.92 1.68
N GLN A 222 -0.79 -29.72 1.44
CA GLN A 222 -1.35 -29.73 0.09
C GLN A 222 -0.66 -28.62 -0.73
N PRO A 223 -0.49 -28.78 -2.06
CA PRO A 223 0.07 -27.71 -2.88
C PRO A 223 -0.77 -26.43 -2.71
N PRO A 224 -0.14 -25.25 -2.60
CA PRO A 224 -0.87 -24.01 -2.38
C PRO A 224 -1.88 -23.77 -3.52
N ASP A 225 -3.13 -23.45 -3.17
CA ASP A 225 -4.17 -23.11 -4.13
C ASP A 225 -3.83 -21.75 -4.78
N VAL A 226 -3.23 -21.80 -5.97
CA VAL A 226 -2.88 -20.62 -6.79
C VAL A 226 -3.97 -20.27 -7.79
N TYR A 227 -4.63 -19.14 -7.55
CA TYR A 227 -5.64 -18.57 -8.44
C TYR A 227 -5.03 -17.52 -9.37
N LEU A 228 -4.68 -17.95 -10.59
CA LEU A 228 -4.25 -17.05 -11.66
C LEU A 228 -5.44 -16.63 -12.53
N GLN A 229 -5.60 -15.35 -12.80
CA GLN A 229 -6.62 -14.88 -13.75
C GLN A 229 -6.15 -15.03 -15.21
N PRO A 230 -7.09 -14.97 -16.18
CA PRO A 230 -6.75 -15.16 -17.58
C PRO A 230 -5.82 -14.04 -18.11
N PRO A 231 -5.01 -14.34 -19.13
CA PRO A 231 -4.15 -13.36 -19.76
C PRO A 231 -4.97 -12.17 -20.29
N PRO A 232 -4.42 -10.95 -20.22
CA PRO A 232 -5.00 -9.81 -20.90
C PRO A 232 -4.99 -10.00 -22.43
N PRO A 233 -5.99 -9.44 -23.16
CA PRO A 233 -6.04 -9.56 -24.61
C PRO A 233 -4.79 -9.01 -25.29
N GLY A 234 -4.17 -9.83 -26.14
CA GLY A 234 -2.96 -9.46 -26.89
C GLY A 234 -1.65 -9.65 -26.14
N LEU A 235 -1.67 -10.09 -24.87
CA LEU A 235 -0.49 -10.43 -24.07
C LEU A 235 -0.46 -11.90 -23.62
N GLU A 236 -1.13 -12.79 -24.34
CA GLU A 236 -1.27 -14.19 -23.93
C GLU A 236 0.07 -14.92 -23.87
N VAL A 237 0.98 -14.60 -24.80
CA VAL A 237 2.30 -15.22 -24.90
C VAL A 237 3.19 -14.78 -23.74
N GLU A 238 3.20 -13.50 -23.42
CA GLU A 238 4.01 -12.91 -22.35
C GLU A 238 3.52 -13.36 -21.00
N HIS A 239 2.20 -13.37 -20.80
CA HIS A 239 1.59 -13.90 -19.60
C HIS A 239 2.01 -15.35 -19.35
N ALA A 240 1.97 -16.20 -20.38
CA ALA A 240 2.39 -17.60 -20.28
C ALA A 240 3.91 -17.75 -20.02
N ARG A 241 4.75 -16.86 -20.55
CA ARG A 241 6.20 -16.84 -20.29
C ARG A 241 6.54 -16.41 -18.88
N MET A 242 5.80 -15.45 -18.34
CA MET A 242 6.05 -14.90 -17.01
C MET A 242 5.53 -15.83 -15.91
N PHE A 243 4.29 -16.30 -16.05
CA PHE A 243 3.61 -17.14 -15.06
C PHE A 243 3.70 -18.63 -15.43
N THR A 244 4.92 -19.13 -15.59
CA THR A 244 5.14 -20.58 -15.75
C THR A 244 4.74 -21.32 -14.48
N THR A 245 4.42 -22.61 -14.60
CA THR A 245 4.06 -23.45 -13.44
C THR A 245 5.12 -23.43 -12.35
N ASP A 246 6.40 -23.43 -12.71
CA ASP A 246 7.49 -23.44 -11.73
C ASP A 246 7.75 -22.06 -11.12
N ALA A 247 7.59 -20.98 -11.90
CA ALA A 247 7.62 -19.61 -11.37
C ALA A 247 6.51 -19.40 -10.33
N LEU A 248 5.28 -19.86 -10.64
CA LEU A 248 4.14 -19.77 -9.73
C LEU A 248 4.34 -20.59 -8.45
N LYS A 249 4.91 -21.80 -8.55
CA LYS A 249 5.27 -22.60 -7.36
C LYS A 249 6.30 -21.87 -6.51
N PHE A 250 7.35 -21.32 -7.10
CA PHE A 250 8.38 -20.58 -6.39
C PHE A 250 7.79 -19.36 -5.67
N VAL A 251 7.01 -18.54 -6.38
CA VAL A 251 6.35 -17.36 -5.81
C VAL A 251 5.39 -17.76 -4.69
N ALA A 252 4.58 -18.81 -4.88
CA ALA A 252 3.66 -19.28 -3.83
C ALA A 252 4.41 -19.76 -2.58
N GLN A 253 5.55 -20.44 -2.73
CA GLN A 253 6.41 -20.84 -1.61
C GLN A 253 7.04 -19.63 -0.92
N LEU A 254 7.55 -18.67 -1.68
CA LEU A 254 8.12 -17.42 -1.17
C LEU A 254 7.10 -16.68 -0.31
N ILE A 255 5.90 -16.46 -0.85
CA ILE A 255 4.82 -15.77 -0.13
C ILE A 255 4.41 -16.56 1.12
N THR A 256 4.23 -17.88 1.00
CA THR A 256 3.86 -18.71 2.16
C THR A 256 4.91 -18.65 3.26
N ALA A 257 6.20 -18.54 2.91
CA ALA A 257 7.29 -18.45 3.87
C ALA A 257 7.27 -17.13 4.66
N PHE A 258 6.92 -15.99 4.02
CA PHE A 258 7.11 -14.66 4.59
C PHE A 258 5.82 -13.86 4.85
N ASP A 259 4.64 -14.33 4.43
CA ASP A 259 3.36 -13.62 4.60
C ASP A 259 3.11 -13.21 6.05
N ARG A 260 3.42 -14.09 7.01
CA ARG A 260 3.25 -13.79 8.44
C ARG A 260 4.13 -12.61 8.87
N ASP A 261 5.39 -12.61 8.46
CA ASP A 261 6.38 -11.62 8.89
C ASP A 261 6.10 -10.25 8.25
N VAL A 262 5.67 -10.25 6.98
CA VAL A 262 5.19 -9.04 6.28
C VAL A 262 3.97 -8.44 7.00
N ASN A 263 2.97 -9.26 7.35
CA ASN A 263 1.81 -8.79 8.11
C ASN A 263 2.20 -8.22 9.49
N GLN A 264 3.17 -8.85 10.17
CA GLN A 264 3.67 -8.36 11.44
C GLN A 264 4.42 -7.04 11.29
N LEU A 265 5.16 -6.85 10.19
CA LEU A 265 5.85 -5.61 9.84
C LEU A 265 4.84 -4.47 9.68
N TYR A 266 3.78 -4.63 8.89
CA TYR A 266 2.74 -3.60 8.75
C TYR A 266 2.08 -3.26 10.08
N HIS A 267 1.81 -4.27 10.92
CA HIS A 267 1.26 -4.03 12.25
C HIS A 267 2.19 -3.19 13.13
N LYS A 268 3.50 -3.49 13.11
CA LYS A 268 4.51 -2.70 13.84
C LYS A 268 4.58 -1.25 13.34
N ARG A 269 4.50 -1.02 12.03
CA ARG A 269 4.44 0.34 11.46
C ARG A 269 3.24 1.11 11.96
N LEU A 270 2.06 0.49 11.97
CA LEU A 270 0.84 1.12 12.46
C LEU A 270 0.92 1.47 13.95
N VAL A 271 1.43 0.57 14.78
CA VAL A 271 1.65 0.82 16.22
C VAL A 271 2.63 1.97 16.42
N ARG A 272 3.78 1.94 15.74
CA ARG A 272 4.80 2.99 15.81
C ARG A 272 4.25 4.35 15.38
N LYS A 273 3.43 4.40 14.32
CA LYS A 273 2.75 5.62 13.89
C LYS A 273 1.80 6.17 14.95
N CYS A 274 0.99 5.30 15.58
CA CYS A 274 0.09 5.72 16.66
C CYS A 274 0.87 6.27 17.86
N ASP A 275 1.99 5.63 18.22
CA ASP A 275 2.85 6.07 19.33
C ASP A 275 3.49 7.44 19.05
N LEU A 276 3.96 7.68 17.82
CA LEU A 276 4.54 8.96 17.41
C LEU A 276 3.49 10.09 17.35
N GLN A 277 2.24 9.79 16.99
CA GLN A 277 1.14 10.76 16.96
C GLN A 277 0.60 11.10 18.35
N GLY A 278 0.55 10.11 19.26
CA GLY A 278 0.00 10.27 20.61
C GLY A 278 1.03 10.67 21.67
N GLY A 279 2.33 10.50 21.39
CA GLY A 279 3.42 10.69 22.35
C GLY A 279 4.28 11.93 22.09
N SER A 280 5.04 12.34 23.11
CA SER A 280 6.09 13.36 22.99
C SER A 280 7.44 12.79 22.57
N ALA A 281 7.56 11.47 22.47
CA ALA A 281 8.81 10.78 22.14
C ALA A 281 9.22 11.06 20.68
N LEU A 282 10.50 11.37 20.50
CA LEU A 282 11.14 11.53 19.20
C LEU A 282 12.10 10.37 18.94
N PRO A 283 12.31 9.98 17.67
CA PRO A 283 13.28 8.95 17.35
C PRO A 283 14.69 9.37 17.78
N ASN A 284 15.48 8.38 18.19
CA ASN A 284 16.86 8.56 18.62
C ASN A 284 17.72 7.42 18.04
N PHE A 285 19.02 7.66 17.92
CA PHE A 285 19.95 6.74 17.28
C PHE A 285 20.06 5.43 18.04
N GLN A 286 20.00 4.33 17.28
CA GLN A 286 20.35 3.00 17.74
C GLN A 286 21.70 2.61 17.14
N ARG A 287 22.69 2.36 17.99
CA ARG A 287 24.04 1.98 17.54
C ARG A 287 24.20 0.47 17.56
N VAL A 288 24.79 -0.10 16.50
CA VAL A 288 25.24 -1.48 16.50
C VAL A 288 26.69 -1.50 16.99
N PRO A 289 26.99 -2.10 18.15
CA PRO A 289 28.34 -2.10 18.69
C PRO A 289 29.29 -2.97 17.84
N GLY A 290 30.58 -2.64 17.87
CA GLY A 290 31.64 -3.42 17.23
C GLY A 290 32.19 -2.83 15.94
N ASP A 291 33.39 -3.29 15.59
CA ASP A 291 34.06 -3.00 14.32
C ASP A 291 33.73 -4.11 13.32
N TRP A 292 32.87 -3.80 12.37
CA TRP A 292 32.39 -4.72 11.34
C TRP A 292 32.18 -3.96 10.04
N LYS A 293 32.26 -4.70 8.94
CA LYS A 293 32.08 -4.23 7.56
C LYS A 293 31.06 -5.11 6.85
N VAL A 294 30.44 -4.59 5.80
CA VAL A 294 29.61 -5.40 4.89
C VAL A 294 30.48 -6.38 4.10
N ALA A 295 29.87 -7.40 3.51
CA ALA A 295 30.52 -8.27 2.55
C ALA A 295 31.08 -7.47 1.36
N PRO A 296 32.23 -7.88 0.78
CA PRO A 296 32.86 -7.15 -0.32
C PRO A 296 31.90 -6.89 -1.50
N LEU A 297 32.02 -5.68 -2.07
CA LEU A 297 31.27 -5.31 -3.26
C LEU A 297 31.75 -6.13 -4.47
N PRO A 298 30.84 -6.60 -5.34
CA PRO A 298 31.22 -7.22 -6.61
C PRO A 298 32.07 -6.27 -7.45
N ARG A 299 33.03 -6.80 -8.22
CA ARG A 299 33.97 -5.99 -9.02
C ARG A 299 33.28 -4.94 -9.91
N ARG A 300 32.16 -5.33 -10.54
CA ARG A 300 31.35 -4.45 -11.40
C ARG A 300 30.72 -3.27 -10.65
N LEU A 301 30.59 -3.38 -9.34
CA LEU A 301 29.92 -2.41 -8.48
C LEU A 301 30.88 -1.52 -7.71
N LEU A 302 32.19 -1.67 -7.89
CA LEU A 302 33.19 -0.80 -7.29
C LEU A 302 33.16 0.63 -7.85
N ASN A 303 32.67 0.78 -9.08
CA ASN A 303 32.45 2.08 -9.73
C ASN A 303 30.96 2.25 -10.01
N ARG A 304 30.30 3.05 -9.18
CA ARG A 304 28.86 3.33 -9.29
C ARG A 304 28.62 4.84 -9.19
N HIS A 305 29.47 5.63 -9.84
CA HIS A 305 29.37 7.09 -9.76
C HIS A 305 28.13 7.67 -10.45
N LEU A 306 27.50 6.91 -11.34
CA LEU A 306 26.30 7.33 -12.05
C LEU A 306 25.33 6.17 -12.31
N ASP A 307 24.10 6.38 -11.86
CA ASP A 307 22.93 5.54 -12.07
C ASP A 307 21.92 6.32 -12.94
N LEU A 308 21.14 5.61 -13.76
CA LEU A 308 20.03 6.19 -14.52
C LEU A 308 18.71 5.84 -13.82
N GLY A 309 17.93 6.83 -13.43
CA GLY A 309 16.69 6.56 -12.70
C GLY A 309 15.42 6.67 -13.52
N ASP A 310 14.36 6.06 -13.00
CA ASP A 310 13.02 5.92 -13.61
C ASP A 310 13.01 5.41 -15.07
N VAL A 311 13.95 4.53 -15.37
CA VAL A 311 14.05 3.80 -16.63
C VAL A 311 13.21 2.53 -16.56
N SER A 312 12.26 2.39 -17.49
CA SER A 312 11.37 1.23 -17.58
C SER A 312 11.56 0.44 -18.87
N PRO A 313 11.60 -0.90 -18.81
CA PRO A 313 11.52 -1.76 -20.00
C PRO A 313 10.25 -1.52 -20.84
N SER A 314 9.16 -1.07 -20.21
CA SER A 314 7.95 -0.70 -20.96
C SER A 314 8.15 0.53 -21.83
N ASN A 315 9.07 1.43 -21.49
CA ASN A 315 9.53 2.47 -22.40
C ASN A 315 10.78 1.97 -23.13
N GLN A 316 10.57 1.09 -24.12
CA GLN A 316 11.65 0.38 -24.81
C GLN A 316 12.69 1.33 -25.43
N GLU A 317 12.25 2.49 -25.94
CA GLU A 317 13.14 3.52 -26.48
C GLU A 317 14.04 4.11 -25.39
N HIS A 318 13.46 4.58 -24.29
CA HIS A 318 14.21 5.17 -23.19
C HIS A 318 15.12 4.14 -22.50
N PHE A 319 14.62 2.92 -22.31
CA PHE A 319 15.37 1.78 -21.78
C PHE A 319 16.57 1.44 -22.64
N THR A 320 16.39 1.32 -23.95
CA THR A 320 17.49 1.03 -24.88
C THR A 320 18.51 2.17 -24.90
N LYS A 321 18.06 3.43 -24.87
CA LYS A 321 18.96 4.60 -24.78
C LYS A 321 19.77 4.58 -23.49
N ALA A 322 19.13 4.29 -22.36
CA ALA A 322 19.77 4.19 -21.06
C ALA A 322 20.78 3.03 -21.02
N LEU A 323 20.48 1.88 -21.64
CA LEU A 323 21.37 0.72 -21.67
C LEU A 323 22.66 1.00 -22.45
N ASN A 324 22.56 1.84 -23.48
CA ASN A 324 23.68 2.23 -24.32
C ASN A 324 24.44 3.47 -23.79
N ALA A 325 24.03 4.01 -22.64
CA ALA A 325 24.67 5.18 -22.05
C ALA A 325 25.98 4.81 -21.36
N ASP A 326 27.03 5.60 -21.58
CA ASP A 326 28.33 5.41 -20.93
C ASP A 326 28.31 5.97 -19.51
N VAL A 327 27.72 5.24 -18.56
CA VAL A 327 27.62 5.67 -17.15
C VAL A 327 28.85 5.32 -16.30
N SER A 328 29.77 4.53 -16.84
CA SER A 328 30.93 3.98 -16.12
C SER A 328 32.12 3.93 -17.06
N ARG A 329 32.87 5.04 -17.11
CA ARG A 329 34.04 5.17 -17.98
C ARG A 329 35.22 4.34 -17.45
N GLY A 330 35.89 3.58 -18.32
CA GLY A 330 37.26 3.09 -18.08
C GLY A 330 37.44 1.67 -17.53
N ALA A 331 36.37 0.93 -17.25
CA ALA A 331 36.42 -0.54 -17.23
C ALA A 331 35.85 -1.01 -18.57
N GLY A 332 36.41 -2.04 -19.22
CA GLY A 332 35.78 -2.69 -20.38
C GLY A 332 34.44 -3.40 -20.07
N GLU A 333 33.74 -2.94 -19.03
CA GLU A 333 32.58 -3.49 -18.34
C GLU A 333 31.76 -2.33 -17.72
N SER A 334 31.31 -1.37 -18.54
CA SER A 334 30.41 -0.29 -18.08
C SER A 334 29.05 -0.89 -17.67
N MET A 335 28.52 -0.50 -16.50
CA MET A 335 27.21 -0.95 -16.00
C MET A 335 26.39 0.24 -15.50
N ALA A 336 25.25 0.51 -16.13
CA ALA A 336 24.25 1.45 -15.62
C ALA A 336 23.40 0.76 -14.55
N PHE A 337 23.28 1.33 -13.37
CA PHE A 337 22.17 0.95 -12.49
C PHE A 337 20.94 1.69 -12.94
N MET A 338 19.94 0.94 -13.37
CA MET A 338 18.65 1.50 -13.75
C MET A 338 17.69 1.43 -12.57
N THR A 339 17.02 2.53 -12.29
CA THR A 339 15.91 2.52 -11.34
C THR A 339 14.55 2.66 -12.01
N TYR A 340 13.47 2.16 -11.39
CA TYR A 340 12.12 2.17 -11.93
C TYR A 340 11.11 2.45 -10.81
N LYS A 341 10.27 3.49 -11.01
CA LYS A 341 9.03 3.75 -10.26
C LYS A 341 7.82 3.62 -11.20
N GLY A 342 7.63 2.46 -11.83
CA GLY A 342 6.38 2.18 -12.52
C GLY A 342 6.08 2.91 -13.85
N CYS A 343 5.76 2.16 -14.91
CA CYS A 343 5.45 2.72 -16.24
C CYS A 343 4.55 1.82 -17.09
N ARG A 344 3.55 2.45 -17.72
CA ARG A 344 3.12 2.13 -19.09
C ARG A 344 3.94 2.95 -20.08
N GLY A 345 4.53 2.28 -21.06
CA GLY A 345 5.01 2.85 -22.31
C GLY A 345 4.68 1.85 -23.41
N SER A 346 4.12 2.32 -24.53
CA SER A 346 3.71 1.53 -25.71
C SER A 346 2.72 0.37 -25.52
N ASP A 347 1.87 0.16 -26.53
CA ASP A 347 0.96 -0.99 -26.66
C ASP A 347 1.73 -2.28 -27.05
N GLU A 348 3.00 -2.38 -26.63
CA GLU A 348 3.87 -3.52 -26.91
C GLU A 348 4.23 -4.25 -25.60
N PRO A 349 4.32 -5.59 -25.64
CA PRO A 349 4.47 -6.44 -24.47
C PRO A 349 5.66 -6.13 -23.56
N MET A 350 5.53 -6.49 -22.28
CA MET A 350 6.68 -6.79 -21.41
C MET A 350 7.52 -7.91 -22.03
N ALA A 351 8.40 -7.56 -22.95
CA ALA A 351 9.47 -8.42 -23.39
C ALA A 351 10.53 -8.40 -22.29
N PHE A 352 10.51 -9.40 -21.41
CA PHE A 352 11.75 -9.88 -20.82
C PHE A 352 12.61 -10.38 -21.99
N MET A 353 13.39 -9.46 -22.57
CA MET A 353 14.33 -9.80 -23.62
C MET A 353 15.51 -10.56 -23.00
N THR A 354 15.37 -11.87 -22.87
CA THR A 354 16.53 -12.76 -22.97
C THR A 354 16.98 -12.74 -24.42
N TYR A 355 17.83 -11.77 -24.79
CA TYR A 355 18.46 -11.75 -26.09
C TYR A 355 19.50 -12.88 -26.13
N LYS A 356 19.18 -13.97 -26.83
CA LYS A 356 20.12 -15.06 -27.12
C LYS A 356 21.26 -14.51 -27.98
N GLY A 357 22.33 -14.06 -27.35
CA GLY A 357 23.51 -13.54 -28.05
C GLY A 357 24.42 -12.74 -27.12
N CYS A 358 25.32 -13.44 -26.43
CA CYS A 358 26.27 -12.87 -25.49
C CYS A 358 27.19 -11.82 -26.15
N ARG A 359 27.27 -10.64 -25.53
CA ARG A 359 28.49 -9.78 -25.47
C ARG A 359 28.40 -8.64 -24.44
N TRP A 360 27.22 -8.39 -23.87
CA TRP A 360 26.97 -7.31 -22.92
C TRP A 360 26.25 -7.87 -21.69
N ALA A 361 26.78 -7.58 -20.51
CA ALA A 361 26.25 -8.03 -19.22
C ALA A 361 24.83 -7.48 -19.00
N PHE A 362 23.86 -8.39 -18.90
CA PHE A 362 22.46 -8.08 -18.68
C PHE A 362 22.23 -7.53 -17.28
N MET A 363 21.53 -6.39 -17.19
CA MET A 363 21.22 -5.68 -15.95
C MET A 363 19.90 -6.14 -15.35
N THR A 364 19.88 -6.20 -14.03
CA THR A 364 18.72 -6.48 -13.21
C THR A 364 17.74 -5.32 -13.25
N TYR A 365 16.54 -5.66 -13.68
CA TYR A 365 15.32 -4.90 -13.45
C TYR A 365 15.25 -4.48 -11.97
N LYS A 366 15.27 -3.17 -11.71
CA LYS A 366 14.69 -2.65 -10.47
C LYS A 366 13.18 -2.72 -10.66
N GLU A 367 12.49 -3.47 -9.83
CA GLU A 367 11.21 -3.01 -9.32
C GLU A 367 11.54 -2.39 -7.95
N LEU A 368 10.98 -1.23 -7.63
CA LEU A 368 11.00 -0.79 -6.24
C LEU A 368 10.23 -1.84 -5.45
N VAL A 369 10.96 -2.66 -4.72
CA VAL A 369 10.37 -3.74 -3.97
C VAL A 369 9.90 -3.15 -2.64
N ASP A 370 8.77 -2.46 -2.70
CA ASP A 370 8.23 -1.62 -1.63
C ASP A 370 6.98 -2.22 -1.00
N PHE A 371 7.05 -2.63 0.27
CA PHE A 371 5.90 -3.12 1.02
C PHE A 371 4.72 -2.16 1.01
N ASP A 372 4.90 -0.88 0.70
CA ASP A 372 3.82 0.08 0.66
C ASP A 372 3.36 0.53 -0.73
N ASP A 373 4.28 0.62 -1.70
CA ASP A 373 4.04 1.20 -3.03
C ASP A 373 3.85 0.14 -4.15
N GLY A 374 3.69 -1.13 -3.77
CA GLY A 374 3.35 -2.24 -4.69
C GLY A 374 2.00 -2.11 -5.42
N HIS A 375 1.35 -0.95 -5.33
CA HIS A 375 0.05 -0.62 -5.92
C HIS A 375 0.17 0.34 -7.11
N CYS A 376 1.39 0.61 -7.60
CA CYS A 376 1.57 1.43 -8.79
C CYS A 376 0.88 0.79 -10.01
N PRO A 377 -0.01 1.52 -10.73
CA PRO A 377 -0.80 1.01 -11.85
C PRO A 377 0.06 1.01 -13.08
N THR A 378 1.03 0.12 -13.10
CA THR A 378 2.12 0.15 -14.07
C THR A 378 1.74 -0.53 -15.37
N TRP A 379 0.52 -1.06 -15.45
CA TRP A 379 -0.08 -1.54 -16.68
C TRP A 379 -1.60 -1.69 -16.51
N GLY A 380 -2.40 -1.55 -17.58
CA GLY A 380 -3.74 -2.15 -17.61
C GLY A 380 -3.72 -3.67 -17.34
N ASN A 381 -2.56 -4.30 -17.60
CA ASN A 381 -2.25 -5.72 -17.47
C ASN A 381 -1.49 -6.10 -16.20
N GLN A 382 -1.02 -5.14 -15.40
CA GLN A 382 -0.52 -5.33 -14.04
C GLN A 382 -1.61 -4.88 -13.07
N ILE A 383 -2.52 -3.98 -13.42
CA ILE A 383 -3.84 -3.89 -12.76
C ILE A 383 -4.62 -5.19 -13.02
N SER A 384 -4.66 -5.69 -14.26
CA SER A 384 -5.25 -7.01 -14.56
C SER A 384 -4.34 -8.19 -14.15
N GLY A 385 -3.05 -7.96 -13.88
CA GLY A 385 -2.04 -8.99 -13.55
C GLY A 385 -1.75 -9.14 -12.06
N LEU A 386 -1.79 -8.04 -11.30
CA LEU A 386 -2.01 -8.02 -9.87
C LEU A 386 -3.42 -8.55 -9.58
N HIS A 387 -4.40 -8.33 -10.48
CA HIS A 387 -5.66 -9.07 -10.47
C HIS A 387 -5.42 -10.59 -10.68
N ASN A 388 -4.37 -10.99 -11.42
CA ASN A 388 -3.98 -12.40 -11.57
C ASN A 388 -3.41 -13.05 -10.30
N VAL A 389 -2.89 -12.35 -9.29
CA VAL A 389 -2.43 -13.01 -8.04
C VAL A 389 -3.18 -12.47 -6.81
N TYR A 390 -4.30 -11.77 -7.04
CA TYR A 390 -5.01 -11.00 -6.01
C TYR A 390 -5.64 -11.87 -4.91
N ARG A 391 -5.74 -13.20 -5.09
CA ARG A 391 -6.34 -14.12 -4.11
C ARG A 391 -5.65 -15.49 -4.03
N ALA A 392 -4.38 -15.56 -4.41
CA ALA A 392 -3.80 -16.78 -4.98
C ALA A 392 -2.84 -17.55 -4.08
N VAL A 393 -2.67 -17.20 -2.81
CA VAL A 393 -2.02 -18.13 -1.88
C VAL A 393 -2.92 -18.23 -0.67
N ASN A 394 -3.65 -19.34 -0.57
CA ASN A 394 -4.59 -19.59 0.53
C ASN A 394 -5.68 -18.50 0.67
N GLY A 395 -6.10 -17.88 -0.44
CA GLY A 395 -7.20 -16.90 -0.46
C GLY A 395 -6.84 -15.47 -0.03
N LYS A 396 -5.55 -15.14 0.10
CA LYS A 396 -5.06 -13.80 0.47
C LYS A 396 -4.48 -13.04 -0.74
N GLU A 397 -4.50 -11.71 -0.64
CA GLU A 397 -3.79 -10.81 -1.54
C GLU A 397 -2.28 -10.94 -1.32
N VAL A 398 -1.54 -10.98 -2.42
CA VAL A 398 -0.08 -11.16 -2.40
C VAL A 398 0.60 -9.81 -2.22
N PRO A 399 1.63 -9.71 -1.35
CA PRO A 399 2.45 -8.50 -1.29
C PRO A 399 3.14 -8.27 -2.64
N GLY A 400 2.79 -7.18 -3.34
CA GLY A 400 3.40 -6.78 -4.62
C GLY A 400 4.93 -6.92 -4.65
N PRO A 401 5.67 -6.46 -3.62
CA PRO A 401 7.12 -6.63 -3.50
C PRO A 401 7.63 -8.07 -3.63
N LEU A 402 6.96 -9.02 -2.98
CA LEU A 402 7.38 -10.41 -3.03
C LEU A 402 7.07 -11.04 -4.39
N LEU A 403 6.01 -10.58 -5.06
CA LEU A 403 5.69 -10.99 -6.42
C LEU A 403 6.75 -10.48 -7.42
N ASP A 404 7.03 -9.18 -7.36
CA ASP A 404 8.00 -8.46 -8.19
C ASP A 404 9.40 -9.08 -8.06
N PHE A 405 9.94 -9.11 -6.83
CA PHE A 405 11.22 -9.76 -6.55
C PHE A 405 11.20 -11.25 -6.94
N GLY A 406 10.13 -11.96 -6.60
CA GLY A 406 10.02 -13.40 -6.82
C GLY A 406 10.09 -13.78 -8.30
N LEU A 407 9.36 -13.08 -9.16
CA LEU A 407 9.39 -13.30 -10.61
C LEU A 407 10.76 -12.93 -11.19
N LEU A 408 11.33 -11.79 -10.77
CA LEU A 408 12.62 -11.32 -11.27
C LEU A 408 13.77 -12.27 -10.94
N VAL A 409 13.87 -12.69 -9.67
CA VAL A 409 14.94 -13.57 -9.21
C VAL A 409 14.78 -14.98 -9.76
N PHE A 410 13.55 -15.48 -9.92
CA PHE A 410 13.28 -16.78 -10.52
C PHE A 410 13.74 -16.85 -11.98
N HIS A 411 13.36 -15.86 -12.79
CA HIS A 411 13.65 -15.88 -14.23
C HIS A 411 15.09 -15.51 -14.56
N ASN A 412 15.70 -14.58 -13.79
CA ASN A 412 16.99 -14.01 -14.16
C ASN A 412 18.10 -14.29 -13.15
N GLY A 413 17.78 -14.57 -11.89
CA GLY A 413 18.76 -14.58 -10.79
C GLY A 413 19.96 -15.49 -11.04
N LYS A 414 19.70 -16.73 -11.48
CA LYS A 414 20.77 -17.69 -11.80
C LYS A 414 21.62 -17.27 -12.99
N ILE A 415 20.99 -16.76 -14.05
CA ILE A 415 21.69 -16.29 -15.26
C ILE A 415 22.63 -15.14 -14.89
N LEU A 416 22.15 -14.18 -14.09
CA LEU A 416 22.91 -13.02 -13.66
C LEU A 416 24.07 -13.39 -12.73
N ALA A 417 23.84 -14.35 -11.85
CA ALA A 417 24.85 -14.89 -10.96
C ALA A 417 25.99 -15.56 -11.75
N GLU A 418 25.65 -16.40 -12.71
CA GLU A 418 26.62 -17.10 -13.58
C GLU A 418 27.44 -16.12 -14.45
N GLN A 419 26.88 -14.96 -14.79
CA GLN A 419 27.59 -13.90 -15.52
C GLN A 419 28.37 -12.93 -14.61
N GLY A 420 28.27 -13.06 -13.28
CA GLY A 420 28.90 -12.16 -12.31
C GLY A 420 28.30 -10.75 -12.31
N CYS A 421 27.01 -10.63 -12.63
CA CYS A 421 26.29 -9.36 -12.85
C CYS A 421 25.12 -9.14 -11.90
N GLY A 422 24.92 -10.01 -10.91
CA GLY A 422 23.85 -9.88 -9.92
C GLY A 422 23.24 -11.21 -9.49
N PRO A 423 22.00 -11.20 -8.97
CA PRO A 423 21.01 -10.14 -9.15
C PRO A 423 21.14 -8.97 -8.14
N PHE A 424 20.92 -7.73 -8.60
CA PHE A 424 21.04 -6.51 -7.79
C PHE A 424 19.72 -5.73 -7.70
N PHE A 425 19.41 -5.22 -6.50
CA PHE A 425 18.13 -4.60 -6.18
C PHE A 425 18.29 -3.24 -5.50
N TYR A 426 17.20 -2.47 -5.51
CA TYR A 426 17.02 -1.29 -4.69
C TYR A 426 15.79 -1.50 -3.80
N LEU A 427 15.96 -1.30 -2.49
CA LEU A 427 14.90 -1.45 -1.50
C LEU A 427 14.43 -0.07 -1.05
N SER A 428 13.14 0.20 -1.15
CA SER A 428 12.56 1.52 -0.92
C SER A 428 11.68 1.59 0.31
N LYS A 429 11.56 2.81 0.83
CA LYS A 429 10.67 3.20 1.94
C LYS A 429 10.77 2.32 3.20
N LEU A 430 11.94 1.72 3.45
CA LEU A 430 12.19 1.00 4.70
C LEU A 430 12.12 1.99 5.89
N GLU A 431 11.52 1.59 7.00
CA GLU A 431 11.45 2.42 8.22
C GLU A 431 12.54 2.08 9.25
N GLY A 432 13.25 0.96 9.09
CA GLY A 432 14.26 0.54 10.05
C GLY A 432 14.89 -0.83 9.76
N ALA A 433 15.74 -1.26 10.69
CA ALA A 433 16.58 -2.45 10.58
C ALA A 433 15.79 -3.76 10.54
N ASN A 434 14.65 -3.83 11.22
CA ASN A 434 13.81 -5.03 11.22
C ASN A 434 13.28 -5.39 9.82
N GLU A 435 13.05 -4.38 8.99
CA GLU A 435 12.55 -4.56 7.62
C GLU A 435 13.69 -4.94 6.68
N ALA A 436 14.88 -4.39 6.90
CA ALA A 436 16.11 -4.83 6.24
C ALA A 436 16.43 -6.29 6.57
N GLN A 437 16.20 -6.74 7.82
CA GLN A 437 16.37 -8.15 8.19
C GLN A 437 15.39 -9.06 7.46
N LEU A 438 14.12 -8.65 7.33
CA LEU A 438 13.14 -9.43 6.57
C LEU A 438 13.60 -9.59 5.10
N TRP A 439 14.17 -8.54 4.50
CA TRP A 439 14.75 -8.62 3.16
C TRP A 439 15.95 -9.57 3.10
N ASP A 440 16.85 -9.53 4.09
CA ASP A 440 17.98 -10.44 4.18
C ASP A 440 17.52 -11.91 4.26
N ASP A 441 16.47 -12.18 5.04
CA ASP A 441 15.87 -13.51 5.15
C ASP A 441 15.25 -13.97 3.82
N VAL A 442 14.56 -13.06 3.11
CA VAL A 442 13.99 -13.30 1.77
C VAL A 442 15.07 -13.61 0.73
N PHE A 443 16.19 -12.87 0.75
CA PHE A 443 17.33 -13.11 -0.14
C PHE A 443 17.99 -14.45 0.14
N THR A 444 18.36 -14.70 1.40
CA THR A 444 18.96 -15.95 1.85
C THR A 444 18.10 -17.17 1.49
N TRP A 445 16.78 -17.05 1.70
CA TRP A 445 15.84 -18.12 1.35
C TRP A 445 15.82 -18.36 -0.16
N SER A 446 15.78 -17.30 -0.96
CA SER A 446 15.69 -17.37 -2.42
C SER A 446 16.97 -17.91 -3.04
N GLU A 447 18.14 -17.51 -2.54
CA GLU A 447 19.43 -18.04 -2.96
C GLU A 447 19.51 -19.55 -2.72
N ARG A 448 19.10 -20.00 -1.53
CA ARG A 448 19.07 -21.42 -1.19
C ARG A 448 18.12 -22.22 -2.09
N VAL A 449 16.91 -21.72 -2.34
CA VAL A 449 15.89 -22.44 -3.13
C VAL A 449 16.28 -22.50 -4.61
N LEU A 450 16.89 -21.44 -5.15
CA LEU A 450 17.30 -21.37 -6.55
C LEU A 450 18.71 -21.92 -6.82
N GLY A 451 19.45 -22.30 -5.76
CA GLY A 451 20.82 -22.79 -5.87
C GLY A 451 21.82 -21.70 -6.29
N ILE A 452 21.56 -20.46 -5.89
CA ILE A 452 22.48 -19.32 -6.05
C ILE A 452 23.41 -19.29 -4.81
N THR A 453 24.67 -18.90 -4.99
CA THR A 453 25.62 -18.82 -3.88
C THR A 453 25.20 -17.72 -2.89
N HIS A 454 25.32 -17.98 -1.58
CA HIS A 454 24.94 -17.01 -0.54
C HIS A 454 25.65 -15.66 -0.72
N GLY A 455 24.93 -14.55 -0.57
CA GLY A 455 25.49 -13.20 -0.71
C GLY A 455 25.75 -12.77 -2.15
N THR A 456 25.20 -13.47 -3.14
CA THR A 456 25.25 -13.09 -4.57
C THR A 456 24.21 -12.02 -4.88
N ILE A 457 23.02 -12.15 -4.29
CA ILE A 457 22.02 -11.10 -4.31
C ILE A 457 22.61 -9.89 -3.60
N LYS A 458 22.49 -8.70 -4.20
CA LYS A 458 22.88 -7.48 -3.51
C LYS A 458 21.82 -6.39 -3.59
N ALA A 459 21.71 -5.55 -2.58
CA ALA A 459 20.66 -4.54 -2.45
C ALA A 459 21.18 -3.21 -1.92
N CYS A 460 20.81 -2.11 -2.60
CA CYS A 460 21.00 -0.75 -2.09
C CYS A 460 19.71 -0.27 -1.43
N VAL A 461 19.77 0.23 -0.21
CA VAL A 461 18.57 0.72 0.50
C VAL A 461 18.41 2.22 0.30
N LEU A 462 17.23 2.67 -0.14
CA LEU A 462 16.87 4.08 -0.19
C LEU A 462 16.49 4.52 1.23
N ILE A 463 17.29 5.42 1.79
CA ILE A 463 17.00 6.05 3.08
C ILE A 463 16.07 7.22 2.83
N GLU A 464 14.81 6.91 2.57
CA GLU A 464 13.79 7.88 2.18
C GLU A 464 12.63 7.95 3.17
N ASN A 465 12.87 7.47 4.40
CA ASN A 465 11.98 7.62 5.53
C ASN A 465 12.76 8.21 6.71
N ILE A 466 12.22 9.22 7.39
CA ILE A 466 12.86 9.88 8.53
C ILE A 466 13.30 8.91 9.63
N LEU A 467 12.53 7.84 9.87
CA LEU A 467 12.85 6.86 10.90
C LEU A 467 14.09 6.02 10.53
N SER A 468 14.27 5.72 9.25
CA SER A 468 15.42 4.93 8.77
C SER A 468 16.75 5.64 9.04
N SER A 469 16.79 6.97 9.05
CA SER A 469 18.00 7.74 9.39
C SER A 469 18.50 7.54 10.81
N PHE A 470 17.65 7.03 11.72
CA PHE A 470 18.05 6.71 13.09
C PHE A 470 18.53 5.26 13.27
N GLU A 471 18.35 4.43 12.24
CA GLU A 471 18.66 2.99 12.25
C GLU A 471 19.63 2.58 11.11
N LEU A 472 20.36 3.52 10.49
CA LEU A 472 21.25 3.26 9.34
C LEU A 472 22.24 2.11 9.57
N ASP A 473 22.90 2.12 10.72
CA ASP A 473 23.89 1.10 11.09
C ASP A 473 23.22 -0.27 11.29
N GLY A 474 22.00 -0.29 11.84
CA GLY A 474 21.19 -1.48 11.98
C GLY A 474 20.72 -2.03 10.63
N ILE A 475 20.31 -1.16 9.69
CA ILE A 475 19.94 -1.53 8.33
C ILE A 475 21.12 -2.18 7.60
N LEU A 476 22.29 -1.55 7.66
CA LEU A 476 23.51 -2.09 7.07
C LEU A 476 23.94 -3.40 7.71
N PHE A 477 23.77 -3.55 9.03
CA PHE A 477 24.11 -4.77 9.76
C PHE A 477 23.19 -5.93 9.39
N ALA A 478 21.88 -5.67 9.31
CA ALA A 478 20.87 -6.65 8.94
C ALA A 478 21.13 -7.19 7.52
N LEU A 479 21.54 -6.34 6.59
CA LEU A 479 21.86 -6.69 5.21
C LEU A 479 23.37 -6.91 4.97
N LYS A 480 24.18 -7.16 6.00
CA LYS A 480 25.66 -7.13 5.85
C LYS A 480 26.18 -8.03 4.74
N ASP A 481 25.54 -9.17 4.47
CA ASP A 481 25.96 -10.12 3.44
C ASP A 481 25.44 -9.74 2.04
N HIS A 482 24.33 -9.00 1.98
CA HIS A 482 23.63 -8.60 0.76
C HIS A 482 23.69 -7.08 0.47
N SER A 483 24.44 -6.26 1.22
CA SER A 483 24.39 -4.80 1.08
C SER A 483 25.20 -4.27 -0.12
N LEU A 484 24.63 -3.30 -0.85
CA LEU A 484 25.31 -2.36 -1.77
C LEU A 484 25.37 -0.94 -1.23
N GLY A 485 25.09 -0.79 0.06
CA GLY A 485 25.06 0.49 0.73
C GLY A 485 23.73 1.19 0.60
N LEU A 486 23.76 2.52 0.68
CA LEU A 486 22.58 3.35 0.92
C LEU A 486 22.45 4.44 -0.15
N ASN A 487 21.22 4.87 -0.42
CA ASN A 487 20.90 5.96 -1.32
C ASN A 487 20.11 7.06 -0.60
N CYS A 488 20.40 8.32 -0.94
CA CYS A 488 19.71 9.46 -0.35
C CYS A 488 18.54 9.95 -1.21
N GLY A 489 17.31 9.85 -0.71
CA GLY A 489 16.10 10.42 -1.33
C GLY A 489 15.66 11.71 -0.63
N ILE A 490 15.18 12.71 -1.39
CA ILE A 490 14.74 14.00 -0.80
C ILE A 490 13.22 14.06 -0.64
N TRP A 491 12.46 13.74 -1.68
CA TRP A 491 11.01 13.97 -1.71
C TRP A 491 10.25 12.99 -0.83
N ASP A 492 10.52 11.69 -0.96
CA ASP A 492 9.97 10.66 -0.07
C ASP A 492 10.41 10.91 1.39
N TYR A 493 11.67 11.31 1.62
CA TYR A 493 12.16 11.66 2.96
C TYR A 493 11.39 12.82 3.58
N ALA A 494 11.21 13.93 2.84
CA ALA A 494 10.43 15.06 3.30
C ALA A 494 8.94 14.71 3.51
N ALA A 495 8.35 13.89 2.63
CA ALA A 495 6.97 13.43 2.76
C ALA A 495 6.81 12.54 4.02
N SER A 496 7.80 11.69 4.32
CA SER A 496 7.79 10.85 5.51
C SER A 496 7.79 11.66 6.81
N ILE A 497 8.48 12.81 6.86
CA ILE A 497 8.44 13.72 8.02
C ILE A 497 7.01 14.20 8.27
N ILE A 498 6.31 14.63 7.21
CA ILE A 498 4.91 15.06 7.33
C ILE A 498 4.00 13.88 7.69
N CYS A 499 4.24 12.70 7.12
CA CYS A 499 3.45 11.52 7.44
C CYS A 499 3.57 11.10 8.92
N LYS A 500 4.78 11.15 9.49
CA LYS A 500 5.03 10.73 10.88
C LYS A 500 4.77 11.83 11.92
N PHE A 501 5.02 13.09 11.57
CA PHE A 501 4.99 14.21 12.51
C PHE A 501 4.05 15.34 12.11
N GLY A 502 3.27 15.21 11.03
CA GLY A 502 2.50 16.30 10.45
C GLY A 502 1.41 16.89 11.34
N ASP A 503 1.03 16.22 12.43
CA ASP A 503 0.12 16.74 13.45
C ASP A 503 0.76 17.79 14.37
N ARG A 504 2.09 17.88 14.38
CA ARG A 504 2.87 18.71 15.30
C ARG A 504 3.35 19.97 14.59
N LYS A 505 3.16 21.14 15.23
CA LYS A 505 3.45 22.46 14.63
C LYS A 505 4.94 22.68 14.41
N GLU A 506 5.77 22.10 15.26
CA GLU A 506 7.23 22.19 15.17
C GLU A 506 7.83 21.44 13.96
N PHE A 507 7.05 20.57 13.29
CA PHE A 507 7.46 19.82 12.10
C PHE A 507 6.81 20.34 10.81
N VAL A 508 6.27 21.56 10.82
CA VAL A 508 5.74 22.19 9.60
C VAL A 508 6.88 22.45 8.62
N LEU A 509 6.79 21.85 7.44
CA LEU A 509 7.74 22.07 6.37
C LEU A 509 7.32 23.27 5.50
N PRO A 510 8.21 24.25 5.27
CA PRO A 510 7.95 25.37 4.36
C PRO A 510 7.97 24.91 2.90
N ASP A 511 7.70 25.83 1.96
CA ASP A 511 7.70 25.58 0.51
C ASP A 511 8.89 24.72 0.04
N ARG A 512 8.60 23.53 -0.52
CA ARG A 512 9.64 22.58 -0.94
C ARG A 512 10.58 23.17 -1.99
N SER A 513 10.06 23.97 -2.90
CA SER A 513 10.83 24.51 -4.04
C SER A 513 11.86 25.56 -3.60
N LYS A 514 11.68 26.16 -2.43
CA LYS A 514 12.54 27.24 -1.90
C LYS A 514 13.38 26.80 -0.70
N TYR A 515 12.85 25.93 0.15
CA TYR A 515 13.41 25.64 1.46
C TYR A 515 13.72 24.16 1.71
N VAL A 516 13.37 23.23 0.83
CA VAL A 516 13.67 21.80 1.01
C VAL A 516 14.70 21.38 -0.04
N ASN A 517 15.97 21.54 0.30
CA ASN A 517 17.10 21.17 -0.56
C ASN A 517 18.31 20.73 0.27
N MET A 518 19.28 20.10 -0.39
CA MET A 518 20.47 19.48 0.25
C MET A 518 21.42 20.47 0.93
N GLU A 519 21.27 21.79 0.73
CA GLU A 519 22.09 22.80 1.41
C GLU A 519 21.55 23.16 2.80
N ARG A 520 20.28 22.84 3.09
CA ARG A 520 19.67 23.10 4.39
C ARG A 520 20.18 22.13 5.43
N HIS A 521 20.31 22.61 6.67
CA HIS A 521 20.94 21.91 7.79
C HIS A 521 20.49 20.45 7.94
N PHE A 522 19.18 20.20 7.97
CA PHE A 522 18.66 18.85 8.21
C PHE A 522 18.99 17.86 7.08
N LEU A 523 18.85 18.26 5.81
CA LEU A 523 19.18 17.42 4.66
C LEU A 523 20.68 17.27 4.46
N LYS A 524 21.46 18.32 4.74
CA LYS A 524 22.93 18.27 4.72
C LYS A 524 23.46 17.31 5.79
N SER A 525 22.91 17.38 7.00
CA SER A 525 23.25 16.50 8.11
C SER A 525 22.86 15.05 7.81
N TYR A 526 21.68 14.84 7.25
CA TYR A 526 21.21 13.55 6.75
C TYR A 526 22.15 12.93 5.71
N LEU A 527 22.50 13.67 4.65
CA LEU A 527 23.43 13.19 3.60
C LEU A 527 24.76 12.74 4.20
N ARG A 528 25.36 13.61 5.03
CA ARG A 528 26.66 13.36 5.63
C ARG A 528 26.63 12.19 6.60
N LEU A 529 25.52 12.01 7.33
CA LEU A 529 25.31 10.87 8.20
C LEU A 529 25.23 9.56 7.39
N VAL A 530 24.54 9.55 6.25
CA VAL A 530 24.49 8.38 5.35
C VAL A 530 25.88 8.04 4.81
N VAL A 531 26.63 9.05 4.34
CA VAL A 531 28.03 8.88 3.88
C VAL A 531 28.90 8.28 4.99
N GLN A 532 28.86 8.87 6.20
CA GLN A 532 29.63 8.40 7.35
C GLN A 532 29.29 6.95 7.69
N ALA A 533 28.00 6.59 7.76
CA ALA A 533 27.55 5.24 8.06
C ALA A 533 28.05 4.23 7.02
N CYS A 534 27.87 4.53 5.72
CA CYS A 534 28.30 3.66 4.63
C CYS A 534 29.82 3.44 4.59
N HIS A 535 30.60 4.51 4.62
CA HIS A 535 32.06 4.42 4.52
C HIS A 535 32.67 3.72 5.73
N ARG A 536 32.14 3.99 6.94
CA ARG A 536 32.53 3.26 8.14
C ARG A 536 32.25 1.77 8.03
N ARG A 537 31.27 1.33 7.24
CA ARG A 537 30.97 -0.09 6.99
C ARG A 537 31.52 -0.63 5.68
N GLY A 538 32.29 0.17 4.93
CA GLY A 538 32.98 -0.25 3.70
C GLY A 538 32.06 -0.44 2.51
N THR A 539 30.97 0.34 2.43
CA THR A 539 29.97 0.27 1.36
C THR A 539 29.63 1.64 0.82
N HIS A 540 28.92 1.70 -0.31
CA HIS A 540 28.66 2.94 -1.02
C HIS A 540 27.54 3.80 -0.39
N ALA A 541 27.71 5.12 -0.41
CA ALA A 541 26.64 6.09 -0.24
C ALA A 541 26.38 6.80 -1.57
N THR A 542 25.14 6.74 -2.07
CA THR A 542 24.75 7.38 -3.33
C THR A 542 23.75 8.51 -3.11
N GLY A 543 23.82 9.54 -3.96
CA GLY A 543 22.95 10.71 -3.94
C GLY A 543 21.65 10.48 -4.70
N GLY A 544 20.72 11.41 -4.52
CA GLY A 544 19.37 11.32 -5.09
C GLY A 544 19.27 11.69 -6.57
N MET A 545 18.04 11.64 -7.09
CA MET A 545 17.69 11.93 -8.47
C MET A 545 17.93 13.40 -8.87
N ALA A 546 18.53 13.63 -10.03
CA ALA A 546 18.38 14.88 -10.79
C ALA A 546 17.24 14.72 -11.81
N ALA A 547 16.08 15.32 -11.50
CA ALA A 547 14.84 15.17 -12.28
C ALA A 547 14.68 16.21 -13.41
N LEU A 548 15.60 17.18 -13.53
CA LEU A 548 15.55 18.21 -14.57
C LEU A 548 15.83 17.58 -15.94
N LEU A 549 15.02 17.98 -16.93
CA LEU A 549 15.16 17.54 -18.31
C LEU A 549 15.93 18.56 -19.13
N LEU A 550 16.76 18.07 -20.04
CA LEU A 550 17.29 18.92 -21.10
C LEU A 550 16.17 19.25 -22.11
N PRO A 551 16.21 20.43 -22.75
CA PRO A 551 15.38 20.73 -23.89
C PRO A 551 15.51 19.64 -24.98
N ALA A 552 14.47 19.47 -25.79
CA ALA A 552 14.42 18.46 -26.84
C ALA A 552 15.66 18.48 -27.76
N ASP A 553 15.98 17.33 -28.38
CA ASP A 553 17.27 17.02 -29.04
C ASP A 553 17.79 18.05 -30.07
N GLY A 554 16.95 18.97 -30.58
CA GLY A 554 17.37 20.10 -31.43
C GLY A 554 17.81 21.38 -30.72
N GLN A 555 17.80 21.42 -29.38
CA GLN A 555 18.00 22.64 -28.57
C GLN A 555 19.11 22.50 -27.50
N LYS A 556 20.00 21.51 -27.64
CA LYS A 556 21.08 21.22 -26.66
C LYS A 556 22.09 22.36 -26.45
N HIS A 557 22.16 23.32 -27.37
CA HIS A 557 23.04 24.51 -27.27
C HIS A 557 22.29 25.79 -26.85
N THR A 558 21.07 25.66 -26.33
CA THR A 558 20.31 26.82 -25.82
C THR A 558 20.81 27.27 -24.46
N ARG A 559 20.50 28.53 -24.10
CA ARG A 559 20.75 29.06 -22.74
C ARG A 559 20.02 28.24 -21.67
N GLU A 560 18.85 27.70 -21.99
CA GLU A 560 18.06 26.86 -21.09
C GLU A 560 18.78 25.53 -20.80
N ALA A 561 19.29 24.86 -21.84
CA ALA A 561 20.09 23.65 -21.66
C ALA A 561 21.34 23.91 -20.78
N ALA A 562 22.04 25.02 -21.03
CA ALA A 562 23.21 25.41 -20.24
C ALA A 562 22.85 25.70 -18.76
N ASP A 563 21.69 26.32 -18.50
CA ASP A 563 21.22 26.58 -17.14
C ASP A 563 20.86 25.28 -16.39
N VAL A 564 20.19 24.34 -17.05
CA VAL A 564 19.91 23.00 -16.49
C VAL A 564 21.22 22.27 -16.16
N MET A 565 22.15 22.20 -17.10
CA MET A 565 23.45 21.55 -16.89
C MET A 565 24.22 22.18 -15.73
N ARG A 566 24.23 23.52 -15.64
CA ARG A 566 24.88 24.26 -14.55
C ARG A 566 24.24 23.94 -13.19
N LYS A 567 22.91 24.03 -13.08
CA LYS A 567 22.17 23.73 -11.84
C LYS A 567 22.41 22.30 -11.36
N VAL A 568 22.33 21.33 -12.27
CA VAL A 568 22.60 19.92 -11.94
C VAL A 568 24.05 19.75 -11.49
N SER A 569 25.01 20.34 -12.20
CA SER A 569 26.43 20.24 -11.86
C SER A 569 26.76 20.86 -10.51
N GLU A 570 26.20 22.02 -10.18
CA GLU A 570 26.38 22.70 -8.89
C GLU A 570 25.85 21.84 -7.73
N ALA A 571 24.64 21.29 -7.88
CA ALA A 571 24.03 20.41 -6.89
C ALA A 571 24.87 19.14 -6.68
N LYS A 572 25.28 18.48 -7.77
CA LYS A 572 26.08 17.24 -7.70
C LYS A 572 27.50 17.46 -7.21
N LEU A 573 28.10 18.61 -7.49
CA LEU A 573 29.40 18.99 -6.94
C LEU A 573 29.34 19.16 -5.42
N SER A 574 28.26 19.73 -4.90
CA SER A 574 28.04 19.85 -3.45
C SER A 574 27.98 18.47 -2.78
N GLU A 575 27.30 17.51 -3.41
CA GLU A 575 27.21 16.10 -2.96
C GLU A 575 28.57 15.37 -3.05
N ILE A 576 29.35 15.53 -4.15
CA ILE A 576 30.73 14.99 -4.24
C ILE A 576 31.58 15.47 -3.08
N ARG A 577 31.53 16.78 -2.77
CA ARG A 577 32.32 17.38 -1.69
C ARG A 577 31.97 16.83 -0.32
N ASP A 578 30.73 16.35 -0.12
CA ASP A 578 30.31 15.68 1.11
C ASP A 578 30.71 14.20 1.16
N GLY A 579 31.17 13.60 0.05
CA GLY A 579 31.78 12.27 0.00
C GLY A 579 30.90 11.21 -0.65
N ILE A 580 29.95 11.59 -1.52
CA ILE A 580 29.08 10.61 -2.19
C ILE A 580 29.85 9.75 -3.20
N ASP A 581 29.53 8.46 -3.30
CA ASP A 581 30.14 7.51 -4.23
C ASP A 581 29.48 7.49 -5.62
N GLY A 582 28.33 8.16 -5.76
CA GLY A 582 27.63 8.30 -7.03
C GLY A 582 26.26 8.96 -6.94
N PHE A 583 25.58 9.05 -8.08
CA PHE A 583 24.35 9.82 -8.24
C PHE A 583 23.32 9.12 -9.12
N MET A 584 22.11 9.67 -9.15
CA MET A 584 21.08 9.27 -10.10
C MET A 584 20.64 10.43 -10.99
N VAL A 585 20.50 10.20 -12.30
CA VAL A 585 19.92 11.17 -13.25
C VAL A 585 18.85 10.50 -14.10
N TYR A 586 17.83 11.25 -14.51
CA TYR A 586 16.79 10.74 -15.41
C TYR A 586 17.19 10.92 -16.88
N ASP A 587 17.63 12.14 -17.24
CA ASP A 587 17.94 12.47 -18.63
C ASP A 587 19.30 11.91 -19.05
N VAL A 588 19.30 10.97 -19.99
CA VAL A 588 20.51 10.36 -20.56
C VAL A 588 21.46 11.41 -21.16
N GLY A 589 20.94 12.56 -21.61
CA GLY A 589 21.76 13.66 -22.12
C GLY A 589 22.65 14.34 -21.06
N LEU A 590 22.38 14.13 -19.77
CA LEU A 590 23.21 14.63 -18.68
C LEU A 590 24.41 13.72 -18.37
N VAL A 591 24.42 12.48 -18.85
CA VAL A 591 25.49 11.49 -18.58
C VAL A 591 26.89 12.05 -18.88
N PRO A 592 27.16 12.66 -20.05
CA PRO A 592 28.49 13.21 -20.34
C PRO A 592 28.93 14.32 -19.37
N VAL A 593 27.97 15.15 -18.93
CA VAL A 593 28.22 16.25 -18.00
C VAL A 593 28.62 15.72 -16.62
N ILE A 594 27.90 14.70 -16.13
CA ILE A 594 28.17 14.10 -14.83
C ILE A 594 29.47 13.31 -14.84
N ASN A 595 29.78 12.59 -15.91
CA ASN A 595 31.07 11.91 -16.05
C ASN A 595 32.24 12.89 -16.01
N GLN A 596 32.12 14.02 -16.72
CA GLN A 596 33.15 15.08 -16.69
C GLN A 596 33.30 15.67 -15.29
N LEU A 597 32.18 15.90 -14.59
CA LEU A 597 32.17 16.39 -13.22
C LEU A 597 32.88 15.43 -12.27
N TRP A 598 32.54 14.13 -12.32
CA TRP A 598 33.17 13.10 -11.51
C TRP A 598 34.67 13.00 -11.78
N GLN A 599 35.08 12.96 -13.05
CA GLN A 599 36.49 12.91 -13.44
C GLN A 599 37.30 14.11 -12.91
N THR A 600 36.67 15.29 -12.85
CA THR A 600 37.35 16.52 -12.40
C THR A 600 37.53 16.55 -10.89
N TYR A 601 36.54 16.10 -10.12
CA TYR A 601 36.49 16.32 -8.67
C TYR A 601 36.64 15.05 -7.81
N SER A 602 36.46 13.86 -8.39
CA SER A 602 36.61 12.56 -7.73
C SER A 602 37.13 11.51 -8.72
N PRO A 603 38.40 11.59 -9.17
CA PRO A 603 38.94 10.71 -10.22
C PRO A 603 39.11 9.24 -9.78
N SER A 604 38.90 8.92 -8.51
CA SER A 604 38.86 7.53 -8.01
C SER A 604 37.57 6.81 -8.42
N LEU A 605 37.56 5.48 -8.28
CA LEU A 605 36.38 4.65 -8.57
C LEU A 605 35.20 4.98 -7.64
N ASN A 606 35.51 5.35 -6.40
CA ASN A 606 34.58 5.71 -5.33
C ASN A 606 35.31 6.56 -4.28
N GLN A 607 34.59 7.02 -3.26
CA GLN A 607 35.06 7.89 -2.18
C GLN A 607 35.07 7.18 -0.80
N LEU A 608 35.04 5.84 -0.76
CA LEU A 608 35.01 5.03 0.47
C LEU A 608 36.11 5.36 1.51
N SER A 609 37.22 5.95 1.08
CA SER A 609 38.30 6.41 1.96
C SER A 609 37.93 7.61 2.83
N LEU A 610 36.88 8.35 2.48
CA LEU A 610 36.40 9.54 3.20
C LEU A 610 35.42 9.13 4.33
N THR A 611 35.92 8.52 5.40
CA THR A 611 35.07 7.95 6.47
C THR A 611 34.25 8.96 7.28
N ARG A 612 34.64 10.25 7.26
CA ARG A 612 33.97 11.34 8.00
C ARG A 612 33.89 11.08 9.51
N ASP A 613 34.92 10.51 10.11
CA ASP A 613 34.95 10.25 11.56
C ASP A 613 34.92 11.56 12.40
N ASP A 614 35.19 12.70 11.78
CA ASP A 614 35.08 14.05 12.34
C ASP A 614 33.62 14.51 12.57
N LEU A 615 32.65 13.91 11.87
CA LEU A 615 31.26 14.34 11.89
C LEU A 615 30.52 13.84 13.13
N GLN A 616 29.81 14.75 13.81
CA GLN A 616 28.89 14.43 14.91
C GLN A 616 27.49 14.94 14.58
N VAL A 617 26.65 14.09 14.00
CA VAL A 617 25.23 14.42 13.74
C VAL A 617 24.40 13.97 14.94
N THR A 618 23.59 14.89 15.48
CA THR A 618 22.66 14.64 16.57
C THR A 618 21.24 14.41 16.04
N SER A 619 20.37 13.82 16.87
CA SER A 619 18.96 13.63 16.49
C SER A 619 18.25 14.94 16.19
N ARG A 620 18.67 16.02 16.87
CA ARG A 620 18.12 17.37 16.63
C ARG A 620 18.45 17.87 15.23
N ASP A 621 19.67 17.60 14.73
CA ASP A 621 20.08 18.05 13.41
C ASP A 621 19.17 17.51 12.30
N LEU A 622 18.64 16.30 12.47
CA LEU A 622 17.71 15.67 11.52
C LEU A 622 16.25 16.15 11.68
N LEU A 623 15.89 16.64 12.87
CA LEU A 623 14.50 16.97 13.26
C LEU A 623 14.23 18.48 13.31
N GLU A 624 15.24 19.32 13.06
CA GLU A 624 15.10 20.77 13.03
C GLU A 624 14.67 21.25 11.62
N MET A 625 13.37 21.53 11.46
CA MET A 625 12.82 21.96 10.18
C MET A 625 13.29 23.38 9.81
N PRO A 626 13.52 23.66 8.50
CA PRO A 626 13.92 24.99 8.07
C PRO A 626 12.83 26.02 8.35
N GLN A 627 13.24 27.22 8.77
CA GLN A 627 12.33 28.36 8.92
C GLN A 627 11.94 28.90 7.54
N GLY A 628 10.65 29.18 7.35
CA GLY A 628 10.09 29.72 6.12
C GLY A 628 8.56 29.64 6.11
N GLY A 629 7.94 30.25 5.11
CA GLY A 629 6.51 30.18 4.86
C GLY A 629 6.19 29.44 3.55
N VAL A 630 4.98 29.70 3.05
CA VAL A 630 4.48 29.15 1.78
C VAL A 630 4.45 30.26 0.75
N THR A 631 5.03 30.05 -0.43
CA THR A 631 4.86 31.00 -1.54
C THR A 631 3.59 30.67 -2.33
N LEU A 632 2.96 31.67 -2.94
CA LEU A 632 1.80 31.41 -3.81
C LEU A 632 2.19 30.56 -5.03
N ALA A 633 3.41 30.75 -5.54
CA ALA A 633 3.97 29.97 -6.63
C ALA A 633 4.14 28.49 -6.24
N GLY A 634 4.74 28.21 -5.08
CA GLY A 634 4.91 26.86 -4.56
C GLY A 634 3.58 26.17 -4.28
N LEU A 635 2.60 26.89 -3.72
CA LEU A 635 1.25 26.35 -3.52
C LEU A 635 0.59 25.96 -4.84
N LYS A 636 0.63 26.83 -5.86
CA LYS A 636 0.09 26.54 -7.20
C LYS A 636 0.80 25.34 -7.84
N HIS A 637 2.13 25.27 -7.72
CA HIS A 637 2.92 24.18 -8.27
C HIS A 637 2.56 22.84 -7.61
N ASN A 638 2.49 22.78 -6.28
CA ASN A 638 2.10 21.55 -5.57
C ASN A 638 0.68 21.11 -5.93
N ILE A 639 -0.28 22.04 -6.08
CA ILE A 639 -1.65 21.73 -6.50
C ILE A 639 -1.64 21.12 -7.91
N ALA A 640 -0.89 21.71 -8.84
CA ALA A 640 -0.79 21.22 -10.21
C ALA A 640 -0.18 19.81 -10.27
N VAL A 641 0.96 19.58 -9.61
CA VAL A 641 1.64 18.28 -9.57
C VAL A 641 0.74 17.21 -8.96
N ALA A 642 0.08 17.49 -7.82
CA ALA A 642 -0.78 16.51 -7.17
C ALA A 642 -2.01 16.14 -8.02
N ILE A 643 -2.66 17.11 -8.68
CA ILE A 643 -3.80 16.84 -9.58
C ILE A 643 -3.35 16.08 -10.82
N LEU A 644 -2.26 16.51 -11.46
CA LEU A 644 -1.73 15.87 -12.67
C LEU A 644 -1.28 14.44 -12.38
N PHE A 645 -0.66 14.17 -11.23
CA PHE A 645 -0.32 12.82 -10.83
C PHE A 645 -1.56 11.92 -10.75
N VAL A 646 -2.62 12.35 -10.05
CA VAL A 646 -3.87 11.58 -9.98
C VAL A 646 -4.46 11.39 -11.38
N TYR A 647 -4.44 12.41 -12.23
CA TYR A 647 -4.93 12.33 -13.60
C TYR A 647 -4.14 11.30 -14.44
N HIS A 648 -2.82 11.29 -14.37
CA HIS A 648 -1.95 10.33 -15.07
C HIS A 648 -2.05 8.91 -14.47
N TRP A 649 -2.17 8.80 -13.14
CA TRP A 649 -2.40 7.55 -12.43
C TRP A 649 -3.69 6.86 -12.88
N LEU A 650 -4.77 7.62 -13.04
CA LEU A 650 -6.05 7.14 -13.58
C LEU A 650 -5.97 6.69 -15.06
N GLN A 651 -4.84 6.91 -15.74
CA GLN A 651 -4.54 6.41 -17.09
C GLN A 651 -3.56 5.23 -17.08
N GLY A 652 -3.09 4.80 -15.90
CA GLY A 652 -2.03 3.82 -15.76
C GLY A 652 -0.64 4.37 -16.09
N ILE A 653 -0.41 5.67 -15.85
CA ILE A 653 0.87 6.34 -16.07
C ILE A 653 1.40 6.82 -14.71
N GLY A 654 2.56 6.30 -14.29
CA GLY A 654 3.18 6.60 -12.99
C GLY A 654 4.09 7.84 -12.96
N HIS A 655 4.46 8.39 -14.13
CA HIS A 655 5.31 9.57 -14.24
C HIS A 655 4.80 10.53 -15.32
N PHE A 656 5.13 11.81 -15.21
CA PHE A 656 4.75 12.81 -16.21
C PHE A 656 5.75 13.96 -16.26
N ARG A 657 5.71 14.77 -17.32
CA ARG A 657 6.55 15.95 -17.45
C ARG A 657 5.77 17.18 -17.04
N TYR A 658 6.35 18.00 -16.16
CA TYR A 658 5.75 19.27 -15.78
C TYR A 658 6.86 20.31 -15.54
N GLN A 659 6.72 21.49 -16.16
CA GLN A 659 7.66 22.63 -16.00
C GLN A 659 9.16 22.27 -16.14
N GLY A 660 9.51 21.39 -17.08
CA GLY A 660 10.91 21.03 -17.37
C GLY A 660 11.50 19.95 -16.44
N ALA A 661 10.69 19.33 -15.58
CA ALA A 661 11.08 18.19 -14.75
C ALA A 661 10.22 16.96 -15.06
N VAL A 662 10.74 15.78 -14.70
CA VAL A 662 9.95 14.55 -14.56
C VAL A 662 9.42 14.46 -13.14
N GLU A 663 8.12 14.23 -13.03
CA GLU A 663 7.38 14.09 -11.78
C GLU A 663 6.92 12.64 -11.64
N ASP A 664 6.97 12.11 -10.42
CA ASP A 664 6.68 10.73 -10.05
C ASP A 664 5.73 10.66 -8.83
N SER A 665 5.58 9.47 -8.24
CA SER A 665 4.80 9.31 -7.00
C SER A 665 5.38 10.12 -5.84
N ALA A 666 6.70 10.20 -5.69
CA ALA A 666 7.32 10.93 -4.58
C ALA A 666 7.06 12.43 -4.65
N THR A 667 7.11 13.03 -5.84
CA THR A 667 6.79 14.45 -5.99
C THR A 667 5.32 14.74 -5.76
N ALA A 668 4.43 13.81 -6.13
CA ALA A 668 3.02 13.89 -5.75
C ALA A 668 2.82 13.76 -4.23
N GLU A 669 3.53 12.84 -3.59
CA GLU A 669 3.47 12.59 -2.15
C GLU A 669 3.84 13.82 -1.33
N ILE A 670 5.00 14.43 -1.59
CA ILE A 670 5.39 15.66 -0.89
C ILE A 670 4.42 16.80 -1.22
N SER A 671 3.94 16.91 -2.47
CA SER A 671 3.03 17.98 -2.88
C SER A 671 1.70 17.92 -2.12
N ARG A 672 1.06 16.75 -2.06
CA ARG A 672 -0.19 16.58 -1.29
C ARG A 672 0.03 16.71 0.22
N SER A 673 1.17 16.25 0.73
CA SER A 673 1.49 16.26 2.16
C SER A 673 1.70 17.67 2.67
N GLN A 674 2.43 18.50 1.93
CA GLN A 674 2.61 19.91 2.25
C GLN A 674 1.28 20.66 2.23
N ILE A 675 0.44 20.47 1.20
CA ILE A 675 -0.87 21.13 1.12
C ILE A 675 -1.74 20.75 2.32
N TRP A 676 -1.81 19.45 2.65
CA TRP A 676 -2.55 18.98 3.82
C TRP A 676 -2.03 19.60 5.12
N GLN A 677 -0.70 19.63 5.32
CA GLN A 677 -0.07 20.18 6.51
C GLN A 677 -0.32 21.69 6.63
N TRP A 678 -0.20 22.43 5.52
CA TRP A 678 -0.41 23.87 5.48
C TRP A 678 -1.86 24.25 5.78
N ILE A 679 -2.83 23.52 5.24
CA ILE A 679 -4.26 23.68 5.57
C ILE A 679 -4.49 23.41 7.05
N ARG A 680 -3.92 22.32 7.59
CA ARG A 680 -4.14 21.88 8.97
C ARG A 680 -3.63 22.91 9.98
N HIS A 681 -2.45 23.46 9.74
CA HIS A 681 -1.81 24.40 10.67
C HIS A 681 -2.10 25.86 10.36
N GLY A 682 -2.80 26.17 9.26
CA GLY A 682 -3.04 27.54 8.82
C GLY A 682 -1.73 28.28 8.57
N THR A 683 -0.84 27.69 7.76
CA THR A 683 0.50 28.25 7.53
C THR A 683 0.42 29.57 6.78
N MET A 684 1.19 30.57 7.22
CA MET A 684 1.26 31.89 6.60
C MET A 684 1.89 31.81 5.21
N MET A 685 1.31 32.55 4.27
CA MET A 685 1.93 32.77 2.98
C MET A 685 2.94 33.93 3.06
N GLU A 686 4.05 33.81 2.34
CA GLU A 686 5.10 34.84 2.33
C GLU A 686 4.72 36.04 1.46
N ASP A 687 4.06 35.76 0.32
CA ASP A 687 3.78 36.75 -0.71
C ASP A 687 2.41 37.43 -0.52
N MET A 688 1.67 37.03 0.51
CA MET A 688 0.32 37.50 0.81
C MET A 688 0.11 37.48 2.32
N ASP A 689 -0.56 38.50 2.86
CA ASP A 689 -0.97 38.52 4.27
C ASP A 689 -2.21 37.64 4.50
N ALA A 690 -2.04 36.34 4.25
CA ALA A 690 -3.09 35.34 4.31
C ALA A 690 -2.52 33.96 4.68
N VAL A 691 -3.35 33.14 5.30
CA VAL A 691 -3.03 31.74 5.61
C VAL A 691 -3.54 30.79 4.53
N VAL A 692 -2.90 29.63 4.41
CA VAL A 692 -3.40 28.57 3.54
C VAL A 692 -4.69 27.97 4.13
N THR A 693 -5.80 28.09 3.40
CA THR A 693 -7.11 27.54 3.79
C THR A 693 -7.64 26.56 2.75
N ARG A 694 -8.62 25.73 3.15
CA ARG A 694 -9.32 24.83 2.23
C ARG A 694 -9.97 25.57 1.07
N SER A 695 -10.60 26.73 1.33
CA SER A 695 -11.26 27.54 0.30
C SER A 695 -10.26 28.12 -0.69
N LEU A 696 -9.09 28.58 -0.22
CA LEU A 696 -8.02 29.05 -1.09
C LEU A 696 -7.52 27.93 -2.01
N VAL A 697 -7.19 26.77 -1.44
CA VAL A 697 -6.71 25.60 -2.20
C VAL A 697 -7.75 25.16 -3.23
N GLN A 698 -9.02 25.07 -2.85
CA GLN A 698 -10.11 24.73 -3.77
C GLN A 698 -10.22 25.75 -4.92
N SER A 699 -10.15 27.05 -4.62
CA SER A 699 -10.23 28.09 -5.65
C SER A 699 -9.08 28.02 -6.67
N ILE A 700 -7.86 27.71 -6.21
CA ILE A 700 -6.68 27.57 -7.07
C ILE A 700 -6.78 26.29 -7.90
N ALA A 701 -7.18 25.18 -7.28
CA ALA A 701 -7.33 23.89 -7.93
C ALA A 701 -8.41 23.91 -9.03
N THR A 702 -9.58 24.49 -8.76
CA THR A 702 -10.64 24.65 -9.77
C THR A 702 -10.19 25.55 -10.92
N ARG A 703 -9.45 26.64 -10.63
CA ARG A 703 -8.89 27.51 -11.67
C ARG A 703 -7.90 26.76 -12.54
N PHE A 704 -6.96 26.02 -11.94
CA PHE A 704 -5.97 25.21 -12.66
C PHE A 704 -6.64 24.24 -13.64
N VAL A 705 -7.63 23.47 -13.18
CA VAL A 705 -8.38 22.54 -14.05
C VAL A 705 -9.09 23.27 -15.18
N SER A 706 -9.72 24.41 -14.90
CA SER A 706 -10.38 25.21 -15.94
C SER A 706 -9.43 25.78 -16.99
N GLU A 707 -8.18 26.06 -16.62
CA GLU A 707 -7.13 26.53 -17.53
C GLU A 707 -6.60 25.39 -18.42
N GLN A 708 -6.42 24.20 -17.85
CA GLN A 708 -6.06 23.00 -18.61
C GLN A 708 -7.14 22.64 -19.64
N ASP A 709 -8.41 22.80 -19.28
CA ASP A 709 -9.54 22.59 -20.20
C ASP A 709 -9.56 23.56 -21.38
N ARG A 710 -9.12 24.81 -21.18
CA ARG A 710 -9.15 25.86 -22.21
C ARG A 710 -8.00 25.77 -23.20
N ASN A 711 -6.92 25.07 -22.84
CA ASN A 711 -5.71 24.97 -23.65
C ASN A 711 -5.41 23.50 -24.00
N PRO A 712 -6.32 22.79 -24.71
CA PRO A 712 -6.07 21.41 -25.09
C PRO A 712 -4.86 21.36 -26.01
N SER A 713 -3.89 20.51 -25.71
CA SER A 713 -2.85 20.15 -26.69
C SER A 713 -3.56 19.70 -27.97
N ARG A 714 -3.21 20.29 -29.11
CA ARG A 714 -3.89 20.05 -30.40
C ARG A 714 -3.96 18.54 -30.67
N GLY A 715 -5.18 17.97 -30.64
CA GLY A 715 -5.44 16.58 -31.06
C GLY A 715 -5.95 15.63 -29.98
N GLU A 716 -6.18 16.07 -28.73
CA GLU A 716 -6.59 15.16 -27.66
C GLU A 716 -8.12 14.97 -27.51
N PRO A 717 -8.60 13.74 -27.21
CA PRO A 717 -10.02 13.37 -27.23
C PRO A 717 -10.86 13.99 -26.09
N GLN A 718 -12.19 14.06 -26.32
CA GLN A 718 -13.22 14.53 -25.36
C GLN A 718 -13.22 13.80 -23.99
N THR A 719 -12.49 12.69 -23.86
CA THR A 719 -12.37 11.88 -22.63
C THR A 719 -11.51 12.51 -21.54
N LYS A 720 -10.84 13.64 -21.82
CA LYS A 720 -9.99 14.36 -20.85
C LYS A 720 -10.75 15.03 -19.71
N LYS A 721 -11.85 15.70 -20.03
CA LYS A 721 -12.58 16.55 -19.07
C LYS A 721 -13.14 15.76 -17.88
N PRO A 722 -13.87 14.64 -18.06
CA PRO A 722 -14.40 13.89 -16.93
C PRO A 722 -13.32 13.32 -16.01
N ARG A 723 -12.15 12.94 -16.56
CA ARG A 723 -11.02 12.39 -15.79
C ARG A 723 -10.29 13.46 -14.99
N LEU A 724 -10.11 14.65 -15.55
CA LEU A 724 -9.48 15.76 -14.84
C LEU A 724 -10.36 16.28 -13.70
N ASP A 725 -11.68 16.36 -13.92
CA ASP A 725 -12.66 16.65 -12.87
C ASP A 725 -12.63 15.59 -11.75
N THR A 726 -12.50 14.32 -12.12
CA THR A 726 -12.35 13.22 -11.16
C THR A 726 -11.05 13.35 -10.35
N ALA A 727 -9.94 13.68 -11.01
CA ALA A 727 -8.65 13.90 -10.36
C ALA A 727 -8.70 15.07 -9.37
N LEU A 728 -9.39 16.15 -9.73
CA LEU A 728 -9.65 17.29 -8.84
C LEU A 728 -10.42 16.87 -7.58
N GLN A 729 -11.49 16.09 -7.73
CA GLN A 729 -12.30 15.64 -6.61
C GLN A 729 -11.49 14.76 -5.65
N LEU A 730 -10.75 13.78 -6.17
CA LEU A 730 -9.88 12.91 -5.38
C LEU A 730 -8.78 13.72 -4.67
N PHE A 731 -8.14 14.66 -5.37
CA PHE A 731 -7.15 15.55 -4.78
C PHE A 731 -7.72 16.35 -3.60
N LEU A 732 -8.87 17.01 -3.79
CA LEU A 732 -9.52 17.81 -2.74
C LEU A 732 -9.94 16.97 -1.54
N GLU A 733 -10.37 15.73 -1.76
CA GLU A 733 -10.68 14.78 -0.70
C GLU A 733 -9.43 14.44 0.12
N ILE A 734 -8.34 14.05 -0.55
CA ILE A 734 -7.09 13.61 0.09
C ILE A 734 -6.52 14.72 0.98
N VAL A 735 -6.38 15.94 0.46
CA VAL A 735 -5.79 17.06 1.23
C VAL A 735 -6.70 17.58 2.33
N SER A 736 -7.98 17.18 2.33
CA SER A 736 -8.97 17.58 3.35
C SER A 736 -9.18 16.51 4.43
N LYS A 737 -8.58 15.31 4.31
CA LYS A 737 -8.75 14.23 5.27
C LYS A 737 -8.25 14.62 6.66
N ARG A 738 -9.00 14.21 7.68
CA ARG A 738 -8.59 14.37 9.08
C ARG A 738 -7.40 13.48 9.41
N ASP A 739 -7.53 12.21 9.04
CA ASP A 739 -6.49 11.20 9.17
C ASP A 739 -5.80 11.07 7.81
N PHE A 740 -4.57 11.56 7.73
CA PHE A 740 -3.84 11.66 6.48
C PHE A 740 -3.46 10.26 5.97
N PRO A 741 -3.86 9.88 4.75
CA PRO A 741 -3.43 8.61 4.14
C PRO A 741 -1.92 8.56 4.08
N GLU A 742 -1.34 7.42 4.43
CA GLU A 742 0.12 7.25 4.45
C GLU A 742 0.70 7.36 3.05
N PHE A 743 0.11 6.65 2.09
CA PHE A 743 0.49 6.68 0.69
C PHE A 743 -0.70 7.07 -0.21
N ILE A 744 -0.43 7.92 -1.19
CA ILE A 744 -1.39 8.29 -2.24
C ILE A 744 -1.70 7.08 -3.12
N THR A 745 -0.73 6.19 -3.32
CA THR A 745 -0.82 5.08 -4.25
C THR A 745 -1.74 3.99 -3.73
N THR A 746 -1.61 3.57 -2.47
CA THR A 746 -2.58 2.72 -1.77
C THR A 746 -3.97 3.36 -1.79
N TYR A 747 -4.07 4.65 -1.49
CA TYR A 747 -5.34 5.37 -1.47
C TYR A 747 -6.06 5.35 -2.83
N LEU A 748 -5.31 5.63 -3.91
CA LEU A 748 -5.85 5.64 -5.26
C LEU A 748 -6.20 4.22 -5.73
N ASN A 749 -5.36 3.24 -5.43
CA ASN A 749 -5.61 1.85 -5.80
C ASN A 749 -6.84 1.28 -5.10
N ASP A 750 -7.08 1.60 -3.83
CA ASP A 750 -8.27 1.17 -3.10
C ASP A 750 -9.55 1.92 -3.50
N SER A 751 -9.41 3.01 -4.27
CA SER A 751 -10.56 3.81 -4.68
C SER A 751 -11.41 3.07 -5.71
N GLN A 752 -12.73 3.02 -5.48
CA GLN A 752 -13.67 2.46 -6.46
C GLN A 752 -13.58 3.16 -7.82
N THR A 753 -13.25 4.45 -7.80
CA THR A 753 -13.04 5.30 -8.98
C THR A 753 -11.93 4.76 -9.88
N PHE A 754 -10.78 4.40 -9.30
CA PHE A 754 -9.67 3.82 -10.05
C PHE A 754 -10.07 2.50 -10.72
N TRP A 755 -10.76 1.62 -10.00
CA TRP A 755 -11.27 0.36 -10.55
C TRP A 755 -12.36 0.57 -11.60
N ALA A 756 -13.23 1.57 -11.46
CA ALA A 756 -14.23 1.89 -12.47
C ALA A 756 -13.60 2.36 -13.79
N CYS A 757 -12.44 3.02 -13.74
CA CYS A 757 -11.70 3.45 -14.92
C CYS A 757 -10.94 2.32 -15.63
N HIS A 758 -10.61 1.23 -14.93
CA HIS A 758 -9.73 0.16 -15.43
C HIS A 758 -10.39 -1.23 -15.51
N ARG A 759 -11.64 -1.40 -15.11
CA ARG A 759 -12.37 -2.68 -15.30
C ARG A 759 -12.52 -2.98 -16.79
N PRO A 760 -12.09 -4.17 -17.26
CA PRO A 760 -12.69 -4.75 -18.46
C PRO A 760 -14.20 -4.89 -18.20
N ILE A 761 -15.02 -4.71 -19.24
CA ILE A 761 -16.45 -5.05 -19.17
C ILE A 761 -16.54 -6.55 -18.86
N MET A 762 -16.61 -6.90 -17.57
CA MET A 762 -16.97 -8.25 -17.16
C MET A 762 -18.43 -8.44 -17.53
N ALA A 763 -18.69 -9.27 -18.54
CA ALA A 763 -19.99 -9.89 -18.67
C ALA A 763 -20.35 -10.54 -17.32
N PRO A 764 -21.56 -10.33 -16.79
CA PRO A 764 -21.91 -10.79 -15.45
C PRO A 764 -21.75 -12.31 -15.39
N TYR A 765 -20.84 -12.77 -14.53
CA TYR A 765 -20.78 -14.17 -14.12
C TYR A 765 -22.14 -14.52 -13.50
N ARG A 766 -23.00 -15.18 -14.27
CA ARG A 766 -24.12 -15.93 -13.71
C ARG A 766 -23.53 -16.94 -12.75
N LEU A 767 -23.83 -16.77 -11.46
CA LEU A 767 -23.75 -17.81 -10.46
C LEU A 767 -24.39 -19.08 -11.02
N LEU A 768 -23.57 -20.02 -11.50
CA LEU A 768 -23.98 -21.41 -11.66
C LEU A 768 -23.99 -22.04 -10.26
N SER A 769 -24.93 -21.61 -9.41
CA SER A 769 -25.40 -22.44 -8.32
C SER A 769 -26.37 -23.46 -8.92
N LYS A 770 -25.85 -24.64 -9.27
CA LYS A 770 -26.54 -25.94 -9.26
C LYS A 770 -25.63 -27.02 -9.86
N GLN A 771 -24.96 -27.75 -9.00
CA GLN A 771 -25.16 -29.20 -8.86
C GLN A 771 -25.02 -29.57 -7.39
#